data_AF-A0A521AVB5-F1
#
_entry.id   AF-A0A521AVB5-F1
#
_cell.length_a   1.000
_cell.length_b   1.000
_cell.length_c   1.000
_cell.angle_alpha   90.00
_cell.angle_beta   90.00
_cell.angle_gamma   90.00
#
_symmetry.space_group_name_H-M   'P 1'
#
loop_
_entity.id
_entity.type
_entity.pdbx_description
1 polymer ?
#
loop_
_entity_poly.entity_id
_entity_poly.type
_entity_poly.pdbx_seq_one_letter_code
_entity_poly.pdbx_strand_id
1 'polypeptide(L)'
;MLKETILKYTPENKLGYSPYFFRIHDAAEKQALEQLLSEGNVLFVHDEIYSQLQELVKCLSPSVRIKAEEYEARITAHLNGRSLEEYGVWVYYPWSRRLVHLLDEDEFVMVRTNRNQFKITREEQNLLKEKKIGIVGLSVGQSIALTMAMERTCGELRLADFDVAELSNLNRLRTGLHNMGTNKTIIAAREILEIDPFIKIKLFHDGLNKSNMDQFFTEDGKLDLFIEVCDGIDIKIESRYKARELNIPVVMDTNDRGMLDVERFDLEPGRPILHGLADGLDPGNIKDLSNEEKIPYILKMVGAETISTRLKASMMEVEQSINTWPQLASSVVLGGALTTDVCRRILLDQFHESGRYYVDMDELVKDQEPETGDQFPESYIAPPELTAAEMLQLTEAIEAQPETMILPAEVISEIVNAGMLAPSGGNAQPWKFVYSAKGLFIFHDAHFSHSLLDFNHLGSYVAIGAAVENITIKAAALGLSISNTFFPLKDNRTLAAHIRFAATEKPDLKKILEPGLGMRVTNRELAAREALPQTFYDQVQSAVAAYPGAGLTVIEDDNMMKKLGELLAKAEMLRIIHPRGHYDTFTNELRWTAEETNEKRDGLDVYTLGASNSELAALKIASDTKAITFLRQLKGGNAFTRSVNKSVSFSSALGIVTMPGYSEMDFLRGGSVVERIWLEANLAGVSFQPISQLVFMLARLEHGEAAEGDEFYNEQVRALGEQLDELLPELRQKQPVFIFRLSKAGEPKMRSLRRSLQSSFIYHV
;
A
#
# COMPACT_ATOMS: atom_id res chain seq x y z
N MET A 1 40.28 -9.02 -27.19
CA MET A 1 40.28 -10.31 -27.91
C MET A 1 38.88 -10.83 -28.24
N LEU A 2 38.11 -11.52 -27.37
CA LEU A 2 36.81 -12.10 -27.80
C LEU A 2 35.80 -11.07 -28.37
N LYS A 3 35.72 -9.87 -27.78
CA LYS A 3 34.83 -8.78 -28.24
C LYS A 3 35.25 -8.11 -29.57
N GLU A 4 36.47 -8.36 -30.05
CA GLU A 4 37.00 -7.76 -31.29
C GLU A 4 36.82 -8.70 -32.49
N THR A 5 36.64 -10.00 -32.26
CA THR A 5 36.48 -11.03 -33.29
C THR A 5 35.02 -11.41 -33.57
N ILE A 6 34.06 -10.88 -32.81
CA ILE A 6 32.63 -11.21 -32.93
C ILE A 6 31.90 -10.07 -33.63
N LEU A 7 31.05 -10.41 -34.62
CA LEU A 7 30.12 -9.48 -35.25
C LEU A 7 29.29 -8.77 -34.18
N LYS A 8 29.51 -7.47 -34.02
CA LYS A 8 28.70 -6.64 -33.12
C LYS A 8 27.41 -6.25 -33.82
N TYR A 9 26.31 -6.27 -33.09
CA TYR A 9 25.09 -5.58 -33.51
C TYR A 9 25.42 -4.10 -33.73
N THR A 10 25.27 -3.62 -34.96
CA THR A 10 25.33 -2.18 -35.27
C THR A 10 24.10 -1.48 -34.68
N PRO A 11 24.15 -0.17 -34.38
CA PRO A 11 22.97 0.59 -33.98
C PRO A 11 21.82 0.48 -34.99
N GLU A 12 22.13 0.43 -36.28
CA GLU A 12 21.16 0.21 -37.38
C GLU A 12 20.49 -1.17 -37.27
N ASN A 13 21.26 -2.23 -36.98
CA ASN A 13 20.71 -3.58 -36.77
C ASN A 13 19.85 -3.69 -35.49
N LYS A 14 20.01 -2.77 -34.54
CA LYS A 14 19.18 -2.73 -33.31
C LYS A 14 17.81 -2.10 -33.54
N LEU A 15 17.65 -1.28 -34.57
CA LEU A 15 16.40 -0.58 -34.89
C LEU A 15 15.71 -1.11 -36.16
N GLY A 16 16.37 -1.94 -36.97
CA GLY A 16 15.74 -2.56 -38.13
C GLY A 16 14.64 -3.56 -37.75
N TYR A 17 13.43 -3.37 -38.27
CA TYR A 17 12.28 -4.27 -38.05
C TYR A 17 11.49 -4.58 -39.32
N SER A 18 11.80 -3.92 -40.46
CA SER A 18 11.05 -4.11 -41.70
C SER A 18 11.51 -5.35 -42.47
N PRO A 19 10.60 -6.26 -42.85
CA PRO A 19 10.91 -7.31 -43.82
C PRO A 19 11.02 -6.74 -45.23
N TYR A 20 11.77 -7.43 -46.10
CA TYR A 20 11.86 -7.13 -47.52
C TYR A 20 11.11 -8.18 -48.34
N PHE A 21 10.33 -7.76 -49.32
CA PHE A 21 9.51 -8.63 -50.16
C PHE A 21 10.12 -8.72 -51.56
N PHE A 22 10.14 -9.94 -52.12
CA PHE A 22 10.63 -10.21 -53.47
C PHE A 22 9.67 -11.13 -54.21
N ARG A 23 8.95 -10.57 -55.16
CA ARG A 23 8.06 -11.23 -56.13
C ARG A 23 8.86 -11.48 -57.40
N ILE A 24 9.55 -12.61 -57.45
CA ILE A 24 10.58 -12.86 -58.48
C ILE A 24 10.04 -13.10 -59.91
N HIS A 25 8.71 -13.06 -60.09
CA HIS A 25 8.12 -12.92 -61.43
C HIS A 25 8.35 -11.51 -62.02
N ASP A 26 8.66 -10.53 -61.18
CA ASP A 26 9.25 -9.25 -61.57
C ASP A 26 10.77 -9.39 -61.68
N ALA A 27 11.32 -8.97 -62.81
CA ALA A 27 12.75 -9.13 -63.11
C ALA A 27 13.66 -8.30 -62.19
N ALA A 28 13.22 -7.13 -61.75
CA ALA A 28 14.00 -6.27 -60.87
C ALA A 28 14.04 -6.83 -59.43
N GLU A 29 12.90 -7.30 -58.93
CA GLU A 29 12.84 -7.95 -57.61
C GLU A 29 13.62 -9.27 -57.59
N LYS A 30 13.60 -10.04 -58.68
CA LYS A 30 14.45 -11.23 -58.84
C LYS A 30 15.93 -10.89 -58.75
N GLN A 31 16.39 -9.89 -59.50
CA GLN A 31 17.79 -9.46 -59.46
C GLN A 31 18.21 -8.99 -58.06
N ALA A 32 17.33 -8.27 -57.35
CA ALA A 32 17.59 -7.83 -55.99
C ALA A 32 17.71 -9.00 -55.00
N LEU A 33 16.88 -10.03 -55.14
CA LEU A 33 16.99 -11.25 -54.32
C LEU A 33 18.29 -12.01 -54.62
N GLU A 34 18.64 -12.19 -55.89
CA GLU A 34 19.89 -12.84 -56.30
C GLU A 34 21.12 -12.10 -55.74
N GLN A 35 21.09 -10.76 -55.76
CA GLN A 35 22.12 -9.93 -55.15
C GLN A 35 22.21 -10.19 -53.63
N LEU A 36 21.08 -10.15 -52.91
CA LEU A 36 21.01 -10.39 -51.47
C LEU A 36 21.60 -11.76 -51.08
N LEU A 37 21.34 -12.79 -51.89
CA LEU A 37 21.90 -14.13 -51.72
C LEU A 37 23.42 -14.14 -51.97
N SER A 38 23.89 -13.48 -53.04
CA SER A 38 25.31 -13.43 -53.40
C SER A 38 26.19 -12.68 -52.39
N GLU A 39 25.63 -11.66 -51.72
CA GLU A 39 26.29 -10.91 -50.65
C GLU A 39 26.37 -11.71 -49.33
N GLY A 40 25.77 -12.91 -49.29
CA GLY A 40 25.74 -13.78 -48.12
C GLY A 40 24.86 -13.25 -46.99
N ASN A 41 23.97 -12.30 -47.24
CA ASN A 41 23.11 -11.69 -46.21
C ASN A 41 22.06 -12.67 -45.66
N VAL A 42 21.66 -13.65 -46.46
CA VAL A 42 20.77 -14.75 -46.05
C VAL A 42 21.58 -15.90 -45.47
N LEU A 43 21.22 -16.37 -44.27
CA LEU A 43 21.83 -17.55 -43.63
C LEU A 43 20.95 -18.78 -43.68
N PHE A 44 19.63 -18.58 -43.63
CA PHE A 44 18.66 -19.67 -43.58
C PHE A 44 17.55 -19.41 -44.59
N VAL A 45 17.26 -20.41 -45.42
CA VAL A 45 16.16 -20.38 -46.39
C VAL A 45 15.10 -21.38 -45.93
N HIS A 46 13.86 -20.91 -45.88
CA HIS A 46 12.69 -21.71 -45.52
C HIS A 46 11.69 -21.65 -46.68
N ASP A 47 11.72 -22.67 -47.53
CA ASP A 47 10.79 -22.79 -48.67
C ASP A 47 9.78 -23.90 -48.41
N GLU A 48 8.58 -23.50 -48.04
CA GLU A 48 7.44 -24.37 -47.77
C GLU A 48 6.24 -23.93 -48.62
N ILE A 49 6.47 -23.36 -49.81
CA ILE A 49 5.37 -22.85 -50.66
C ILE A 49 4.43 -23.98 -51.11
N TYR A 50 4.96 -25.16 -51.36
CA TYR A 50 4.17 -26.31 -51.80
C TYR A 50 3.18 -26.76 -50.71
N SER A 51 3.62 -26.84 -49.45
CA SER A 51 2.75 -27.21 -48.33
C SER A 51 1.69 -26.14 -48.06
N GLN A 52 2.03 -24.85 -48.21
CA GLN A 52 1.06 -23.76 -48.17
C GLN A 52 0.01 -23.86 -49.29
N LEU A 53 0.42 -24.16 -50.52
CA LEU A 53 -0.49 -24.38 -51.65
C LEU A 53 -1.43 -25.57 -51.42
N GLN A 54 -0.96 -26.63 -50.76
CA GLN A 54 -1.83 -27.74 -50.34
C GLN A 54 -2.92 -27.29 -49.35
N GLU A 55 -2.61 -26.35 -48.44
CA GLU A 55 -3.61 -25.77 -47.55
C GLU A 55 -4.55 -24.82 -48.29
N LEU A 56 -4.04 -24.02 -49.23
CA LEU A 56 -4.86 -23.12 -50.05
C LEU A 56 -5.90 -23.88 -50.87
N VAL A 57 -5.52 -24.93 -51.59
CA VAL A 57 -6.48 -25.71 -52.39
C VAL A 57 -7.56 -26.38 -51.53
N LYS A 58 -7.25 -26.73 -50.27
CA LYS A 58 -8.26 -27.18 -49.30
C LYS A 58 -9.21 -26.05 -48.93
N CYS A 59 -8.68 -24.85 -48.65
CA CYS A 59 -9.49 -23.67 -48.32
C CYS A 59 -10.43 -23.28 -49.48
N LEU A 60 -9.97 -23.42 -50.72
CA LEU A 60 -10.76 -23.13 -51.92
C LEU A 60 -11.81 -24.21 -52.24
N SER A 61 -11.73 -25.40 -51.64
CA SER A 61 -12.64 -26.52 -51.90
C SER A 61 -12.99 -27.29 -50.61
N PRO A 62 -13.58 -26.63 -49.59
CA PRO A 62 -13.71 -27.20 -48.24
C PRO A 62 -14.66 -28.40 -48.16
N SER A 63 -15.62 -28.50 -49.08
CA SER A 63 -16.54 -29.64 -49.18
C SER A 63 -15.93 -30.89 -49.81
N VAL A 64 -14.73 -30.77 -50.40
CA VAL A 64 -14.08 -31.84 -51.15
C VAL A 64 -12.95 -32.45 -50.32
N ARG A 65 -13.03 -33.76 -50.08
CA ARG A 65 -11.91 -34.50 -49.50
C ARG A 65 -10.88 -34.80 -50.59
N ILE A 66 -9.85 -33.96 -50.68
CA ILE A 66 -8.76 -34.08 -51.66
C ILE A 66 -7.85 -35.27 -51.29
N LYS A 67 -7.66 -36.21 -52.21
CA LYS A 67 -6.73 -37.36 -52.05
C LYS A 67 -5.28 -36.95 -52.30
N ALA A 68 -4.32 -37.72 -51.79
CA ALA A 68 -2.90 -37.40 -51.91
C ALA A 68 -2.46 -37.24 -53.39
N GLU A 69 -3.00 -38.09 -54.27
CA GLU A 69 -2.71 -38.10 -55.70
C GLU A 69 -3.32 -36.89 -56.46
N GLU A 70 -4.26 -36.16 -55.86
CA GLU A 70 -4.99 -35.07 -56.51
C GLU A 70 -4.36 -33.69 -56.27
N TYR A 71 -3.45 -33.55 -55.29
CA TYR A 71 -2.85 -32.26 -54.95
C TYR A 71 -2.02 -31.68 -56.09
N GLU A 72 -1.18 -32.49 -56.73
CA GLU A 72 -0.27 -32.03 -57.78
C GLU A 72 -1.06 -31.39 -58.95
N ALA A 73 -2.12 -32.05 -59.42
CA ALA A 73 -2.96 -31.55 -60.49
C ALA A 73 -3.68 -30.25 -60.11
N ARG A 74 -4.22 -30.17 -58.87
CA ARG A 74 -4.93 -28.98 -58.37
C ARG A 74 -4.00 -27.79 -58.17
N ILE A 75 -2.81 -28.03 -57.62
CA ILE A 75 -1.79 -27.00 -57.43
C ILE A 75 -1.32 -26.51 -58.79
N THR A 76 -1.00 -27.40 -59.73
CA THR A 76 -0.59 -27.02 -61.10
C THR A 76 -1.64 -26.15 -61.79
N ALA A 77 -2.92 -26.48 -61.62
CA ALA A 77 -4.01 -25.67 -62.14
C ALA A 77 -4.07 -24.27 -61.48
N HIS A 78 -3.86 -24.20 -60.16
CA HIS A 78 -3.83 -22.95 -59.40
C HIS A 78 -2.64 -22.05 -59.77
N LEU A 79 -1.46 -22.64 -59.98
CA LEU A 79 -0.23 -21.92 -60.39
C LEU A 79 -0.39 -21.23 -61.75
N ASN A 80 -1.32 -21.69 -62.60
CA ASN A 80 -1.69 -21.08 -63.87
C ASN A 80 -0.47 -20.73 -64.77
N GLY A 81 0.46 -21.68 -64.89
CA GLY A 81 1.64 -21.55 -65.74
C GLY A 81 2.86 -20.88 -65.08
N ARG A 82 2.75 -20.42 -63.82
CA ARG A 82 3.91 -19.99 -63.02
C ARG A 82 4.64 -21.20 -62.43
N SER A 83 5.96 -21.10 -62.26
CA SER A 83 6.70 -22.09 -61.49
C SER A 83 6.42 -21.93 -59.99
N LEU A 84 6.72 -22.98 -59.19
CA LEU A 84 6.62 -22.89 -57.73
C LEU A 84 7.51 -21.79 -57.17
N GLU A 85 8.73 -21.62 -57.71
CA GLU A 85 9.71 -20.62 -57.27
C GLU A 85 9.23 -19.17 -57.48
N GLU A 86 8.48 -18.94 -58.58
CA GLU A 86 7.97 -17.62 -58.97
C GLU A 86 6.59 -17.30 -58.35
N TYR A 87 5.95 -18.28 -57.71
CA TYR A 87 4.60 -18.16 -57.19
C TYR A 87 4.59 -17.67 -55.74
N GLY A 88 3.84 -16.59 -55.48
CA GLY A 88 3.79 -15.97 -54.17
C GLY A 88 4.88 -14.91 -54.00
N VAL A 89 5.53 -14.91 -52.83
CA VAL A 89 6.51 -13.90 -52.46
C VAL A 89 7.60 -14.47 -51.54
N TRP A 90 8.84 -14.05 -51.76
CA TRP A 90 9.95 -14.32 -50.86
C TRP A 90 10.10 -13.17 -49.86
N VAL A 91 10.09 -13.48 -48.57
CA VAL A 91 10.17 -12.49 -47.50
C VAL A 91 11.47 -12.66 -46.72
N TYR A 92 12.32 -11.64 -46.74
CA TYR A 92 13.58 -11.61 -46.01
C TYR A 92 13.43 -10.83 -44.69
N TYR A 93 13.87 -11.47 -43.61
CA TYR A 93 13.90 -10.91 -42.25
C TYR A 93 15.35 -10.58 -41.86
N PRO A 94 15.79 -9.31 -41.95
CA PRO A 94 17.21 -8.95 -41.79
C PRO A 94 17.79 -9.27 -40.42
N TRP A 95 16.98 -9.13 -39.36
CA TRP A 95 17.41 -9.34 -37.98
C TRP A 95 17.69 -10.80 -37.65
N SER A 96 17.05 -11.75 -38.34
CA SER A 96 17.27 -13.18 -38.19
C SER A 96 18.02 -13.80 -39.36
N ARG A 97 18.27 -13.02 -40.42
CA ARG A 97 18.89 -13.42 -41.70
C ARG A 97 18.19 -14.62 -42.33
N ARG A 98 16.86 -14.68 -42.17
CA ARG A 98 16.00 -15.73 -42.72
C ARG A 98 15.29 -15.23 -43.96
N LEU A 99 15.26 -16.06 -45.00
CA LEU A 99 14.45 -15.87 -46.19
C LEU A 99 13.34 -16.93 -46.18
N VAL A 100 12.09 -16.52 -46.30
CA VAL A 100 10.92 -17.40 -46.21
C VAL A 100 10.06 -17.27 -47.46
N HIS A 101 9.72 -18.38 -48.10
CA HIS A 101 8.84 -18.40 -49.27
C HIS A 101 7.38 -18.55 -48.83
N LEU A 102 6.53 -17.59 -49.21
CA LEU A 102 5.14 -17.50 -48.75
C LEU A 102 4.16 -17.34 -49.91
N LEU A 103 2.90 -17.75 -49.68
CA LEU A 103 1.78 -17.25 -50.47
C LEU A 103 1.75 -15.70 -50.41
N ASP A 104 1.26 -15.04 -51.46
CA ASP A 104 1.08 -13.59 -51.44
C ASP A 104 -0.11 -13.19 -50.53
N GLU A 105 -0.22 -11.91 -50.19
CA GLU A 105 -1.02 -11.40 -49.06
C GLU A 105 -2.43 -12.02 -48.95
N ASP A 106 -3.24 -11.96 -50.00
CA ASP A 106 -4.64 -12.39 -49.93
C ASP A 106 -4.78 -13.89 -49.65
N GLU A 107 -3.92 -14.71 -50.26
CA GLU A 107 -3.91 -16.17 -50.09
C GLU A 107 -3.30 -16.56 -48.74
N PHE A 108 -2.22 -15.88 -48.34
CA PHE A 108 -1.63 -16.05 -47.02
C PHE A 108 -2.65 -15.76 -45.91
N VAL A 109 -3.36 -14.63 -46.00
CA VAL A 109 -4.38 -14.26 -45.03
C VAL A 109 -5.53 -15.27 -45.02
N MET A 110 -6.00 -15.69 -46.20
CA MET A 110 -7.06 -16.71 -46.31
C MET A 110 -6.66 -18.01 -45.60
N VAL A 111 -5.47 -18.54 -45.90
CA VAL A 111 -5.00 -19.81 -45.32
C VAL A 111 -4.77 -19.68 -43.82
N ARG A 112 -4.05 -18.64 -43.38
CA ARG A 112 -3.69 -18.41 -41.97
C ARG A 112 -4.92 -18.21 -41.08
N THR A 113 -5.95 -17.52 -41.59
CA THR A 113 -7.16 -17.22 -40.81
C THR A 113 -8.32 -18.19 -41.06
N ASN A 114 -8.14 -19.24 -41.87
CA ASN A 114 -9.21 -20.18 -42.21
C ASN A 114 -9.81 -20.86 -40.96
N ARG A 115 -8.99 -21.17 -39.94
CA ARG A 115 -9.46 -21.78 -38.68
C ARG A 115 -10.18 -20.81 -37.75
N ASN A 116 -10.19 -19.52 -38.07
CA ASN A 116 -10.94 -18.49 -37.33
C ASN A 116 -12.37 -18.35 -37.88
N GLN A 117 -12.64 -18.83 -39.09
CA GLN A 117 -13.94 -18.64 -39.76
C GLN A 117 -15.11 -19.12 -38.89
N PHE A 118 -16.22 -18.37 -38.93
CA PHE A 118 -17.40 -18.47 -38.06
C PHE A 118 -17.22 -18.05 -36.59
N LYS A 119 -15.98 -17.92 -36.09
CA LYS A 119 -15.70 -17.13 -34.87
C LYS A 119 -15.39 -15.67 -35.22
N ILE A 120 -14.73 -15.47 -36.36
CA ILE A 120 -14.57 -14.21 -37.07
C ILE A 120 -14.93 -14.51 -38.52
N THR A 121 -16.07 -14.00 -38.98
CA THR A 121 -16.53 -14.13 -40.36
C THR A 121 -15.60 -13.40 -41.32
N ARG A 122 -15.72 -13.69 -42.62
CA ARG A 122 -14.91 -13.03 -43.64
C ARG A 122 -15.22 -11.54 -43.74
N GLU A 123 -16.49 -11.18 -43.59
CA GLU A 123 -16.97 -9.80 -43.54
C GLU A 123 -16.38 -9.05 -42.35
N GLU A 124 -16.40 -9.65 -41.15
CA GLU A 124 -15.77 -9.09 -39.96
C GLU A 124 -14.26 -8.97 -40.13
N GLN A 125 -13.58 -9.97 -40.71
CA GLN A 125 -12.15 -9.91 -40.98
C GLN A 125 -11.78 -8.76 -41.93
N ASN A 126 -12.59 -8.53 -42.98
CA ASN A 126 -12.41 -7.41 -43.90
C ASN A 126 -12.64 -6.07 -43.20
N LEU A 127 -13.62 -5.96 -42.30
CA LEU A 127 -13.83 -4.77 -41.49
C LEU A 127 -12.64 -4.50 -40.56
N LEU A 128 -12.13 -5.55 -39.90
CA LEU A 128 -10.98 -5.48 -39.00
C LEU A 128 -9.70 -5.10 -39.74
N LYS A 129 -9.51 -5.55 -41.00
CA LYS A 129 -8.37 -5.16 -41.85
C LYS A 129 -8.22 -3.64 -42.01
N GLU A 130 -9.30 -2.86 -41.91
CA GLU A 130 -9.24 -1.40 -42.05
C GLU A 130 -8.92 -0.66 -40.74
N LYS A 131 -8.92 -1.38 -39.61
CA LYS A 131 -8.80 -0.81 -38.27
C LYS A 131 -7.36 -0.48 -37.89
N LYS A 132 -7.20 0.64 -37.19
CA LYS A 132 -5.94 1.14 -36.64
C LYS A 132 -6.00 1.13 -35.11
N ILE A 133 -5.10 0.38 -34.48
CA ILE A 133 -5.05 0.23 -33.02
C ILE A 133 -3.73 0.79 -32.50
N GLY A 134 -3.80 1.63 -31.47
CA GLY A 134 -2.62 2.12 -30.75
C GLY A 134 -2.42 1.37 -29.43
N ILE A 135 -1.19 0.96 -29.13
CA ILE A 135 -0.80 0.29 -27.89
C ILE A 135 0.38 1.03 -27.26
N VAL A 136 0.22 1.46 -26.00
CA VAL A 136 1.26 2.13 -25.21
C VAL A 136 1.62 1.28 -24.00
N GLY A 137 2.92 1.00 -23.86
CA GLY A 137 3.45 0.04 -22.89
C GLY A 137 3.52 -1.37 -23.48
N LEU A 138 4.72 -1.88 -23.69
CA LEU A 138 5.01 -3.14 -24.40
C LEU A 138 5.71 -4.17 -23.53
N SER A 139 5.70 -4.00 -22.20
CA SER A 139 5.90 -5.15 -21.32
C SER A 139 4.67 -6.04 -21.39
N VAL A 140 3.54 -5.58 -20.83
CA VAL A 140 2.27 -6.31 -20.87
C VAL A 140 1.61 -6.21 -22.24
N GLY A 141 1.67 -5.03 -22.88
CA GLY A 141 1.04 -4.82 -24.18
C GLY A 141 1.63 -5.63 -25.34
N GLN A 142 2.83 -6.20 -25.20
CA GLN A 142 3.37 -7.15 -26.20
C GLN A 142 2.48 -8.39 -26.31
N SER A 143 1.99 -8.93 -25.20
CA SER A 143 1.07 -10.09 -25.24
C SER A 143 -0.22 -9.76 -25.98
N ILE A 144 -0.74 -8.55 -25.81
CA ILE A 144 -1.93 -8.03 -26.51
C ILE A 144 -1.63 -7.91 -28.01
N ALA A 145 -0.54 -7.23 -28.37
CA ALA A 145 -0.16 -6.97 -29.75
C ALA A 145 0.06 -8.27 -30.56
N LEU A 146 0.74 -9.26 -29.96
CA LEU A 146 0.95 -10.57 -30.58
C LEU A 146 -0.36 -11.35 -30.75
N THR A 147 -1.25 -11.32 -29.75
CA THR A 147 -2.55 -11.99 -29.83
C THR A 147 -3.42 -11.35 -30.92
N MET A 148 -3.43 -10.02 -31.02
CA MET A 148 -4.09 -9.28 -32.09
C MET A 148 -3.53 -9.62 -33.48
N ALA A 149 -2.20 -9.74 -33.61
CA ALA A 149 -1.58 -10.15 -34.86
C ALA A 149 -1.95 -11.60 -35.24
N MET A 150 -2.01 -12.52 -34.26
CA MET A 150 -2.40 -13.92 -34.50
C MET A 150 -3.84 -14.02 -35.03
N GLU A 151 -4.78 -13.27 -34.46
CA GLU A 151 -6.18 -13.23 -34.91
C GLU A 151 -6.43 -12.28 -36.10
N ARG A 152 -5.44 -11.44 -36.43
CA ARG A 152 -5.51 -10.36 -37.43
C ARG A 152 -6.68 -9.39 -37.17
N THR A 153 -6.82 -8.91 -35.94
CA THR A 153 -7.91 -8.02 -35.50
C THR A 153 -7.76 -6.56 -35.94
N CYS A 154 -6.71 -6.23 -36.67
CA CYS A 154 -6.45 -4.91 -37.24
C CYS A 154 -5.60 -5.01 -38.50
N GLY A 155 -5.54 -3.94 -39.30
CA GLY A 155 -4.58 -3.80 -40.40
C GLY A 155 -3.35 -2.97 -40.04
N GLU A 156 -3.46 -2.11 -39.03
CA GLU A 156 -2.34 -1.27 -38.55
C GLU A 156 -2.24 -1.30 -37.03
N LEU A 157 -1.03 -1.52 -36.52
CA LEU A 157 -0.67 -1.34 -35.12
C LEU A 157 0.32 -0.18 -34.95
N ARG A 158 0.03 0.70 -33.99
CA ARG A 158 0.95 1.75 -33.53
C ARG A 158 1.45 1.39 -32.16
N LEU A 159 2.76 1.21 -32.00
CA LEU A 159 3.37 0.67 -30.79
C LEU A 159 4.30 1.72 -30.16
N ALA A 160 4.10 2.03 -28.88
CA ALA A 160 4.89 3.03 -28.15
C ALA A 160 5.46 2.47 -26.83
N ASP A 161 6.78 2.49 -26.71
CA ASP A 161 7.51 2.13 -25.48
C ASP A 161 8.97 2.64 -25.59
N PHE A 162 9.48 3.27 -24.53
CA PHE A 162 10.83 3.81 -24.49
C PHE A 162 11.86 2.85 -23.90
N ASP A 163 11.42 1.81 -23.21
CA ASP A 163 12.31 0.89 -22.51
C ASP A 163 12.99 -0.10 -23.47
N VAL A 164 14.12 -0.61 -22.99
CA VAL A 164 14.77 -1.79 -23.53
C VAL A 164 14.42 -3.03 -22.71
N ALA A 165 14.50 -4.22 -23.31
CA ALA A 165 14.28 -5.45 -22.57
C ALA A 165 15.41 -5.71 -21.57
N GLU A 166 15.04 -5.89 -20.29
CA GLU A 166 15.93 -6.29 -19.21
C GLU A 166 15.68 -7.74 -18.77
N LEU A 167 16.65 -8.32 -18.05
CA LEU A 167 16.52 -9.68 -17.51
C LEU A 167 15.29 -9.84 -16.61
N SER A 168 14.97 -8.82 -15.80
CA SER A 168 13.81 -8.78 -14.92
C SER A 168 12.48 -8.81 -15.68
N ASN A 169 12.44 -8.39 -16.95
CA ASN A 169 11.22 -8.36 -17.76
C ASN A 169 10.89 -9.74 -18.33
N LEU A 170 11.88 -10.61 -18.53
CA LEU A 170 11.71 -11.93 -19.15
C LEU A 170 10.87 -12.90 -18.32
N ASN A 171 10.47 -12.53 -17.10
CA ASN A 171 9.47 -13.26 -16.33
C ASN A 171 8.07 -13.17 -16.96
N ARG A 172 7.81 -12.18 -17.82
CA ARG A 172 6.48 -11.92 -18.42
C ARG A 172 6.49 -11.35 -19.84
N LEU A 173 7.58 -10.72 -20.27
CA LEU A 173 7.80 -10.32 -21.65
C LEU A 173 8.23 -11.55 -22.46
N ARG A 174 7.42 -11.97 -23.42
CA ARG A 174 7.66 -13.20 -24.19
C ARG A 174 8.68 -12.94 -25.29
N THR A 175 9.98 -13.02 -24.99
CA THR A 175 11.02 -12.89 -26.01
C THR A 175 12.27 -13.71 -25.67
N GLY A 176 13.15 -13.90 -26.66
CA GLY A 176 14.41 -14.63 -26.45
C GLY A 176 15.45 -13.83 -25.68
N LEU A 177 16.30 -14.51 -24.89
CA LEU A 177 17.40 -13.88 -24.12
C LEU A 177 18.35 -13.02 -24.97
N HIS A 178 18.47 -13.30 -26.26
CA HIS A 178 19.32 -12.54 -27.19
C HIS A 178 18.80 -11.12 -27.46
N ASN A 179 17.55 -10.81 -27.12
CA ASN A 179 16.94 -9.50 -27.32
C ASN A 179 17.19 -8.52 -26.15
N MET A 180 17.89 -8.92 -25.09
CA MET A 180 18.25 -8.00 -23.99
C MET A 180 18.96 -6.73 -24.51
N GLY A 181 18.55 -5.56 -24.01
CA GLY A 181 19.05 -4.26 -24.45
C GLY A 181 18.52 -3.80 -25.81
N THR A 182 17.54 -4.50 -26.40
CA THR A 182 16.79 -4.06 -27.58
C THR A 182 15.51 -3.36 -27.12
N ASN A 183 15.11 -2.27 -27.80
CA ASN A 183 13.89 -1.54 -27.46
C ASN A 183 12.65 -2.44 -27.62
N LYS A 184 11.70 -2.36 -26.67
CA LYS A 184 10.52 -3.23 -26.63
C LYS A 184 9.62 -3.09 -27.86
N THR A 185 9.54 -1.90 -28.47
CA THR A 185 8.80 -1.68 -29.73
C THR A 185 9.39 -2.49 -30.89
N ILE A 186 10.72 -2.59 -30.98
CA ILE A 186 11.40 -3.37 -32.01
C ILE A 186 11.17 -4.86 -31.81
N ILE A 187 11.24 -5.33 -30.57
CA ILE A 187 10.98 -6.74 -30.23
C ILE A 187 9.56 -7.12 -30.66
N ALA A 188 8.56 -6.34 -30.23
CA ALA A 188 7.17 -6.57 -30.60
C ALA A 188 6.96 -6.52 -32.12
N ALA A 189 7.53 -5.53 -32.81
CA ALA A 189 7.42 -5.40 -34.27
C ALA A 189 7.97 -6.62 -35.01
N ARG A 190 9.18 -7.06 -34.66
CA ARG A 190 9.82 -8.23 -35.28
C ARG A 190 8.99 -9.49 -35.09
N GLU A 191 8.50 -9.72 -33.88
CA GLU A 191 7.69 -10.90 -33.56
C GLU A 191 6.32 -10.85 -34.25
N ILE A 192 5.68 -9.69 -34.36
CA ILE A 192 4.44 -9.50 -35.13
C ILE A 192 4.70 -9.79 -36.62
N LEU A 193 5.76 -9.25 -37.19
CA LEU A 193 6.08 -9.39 -38.62
C LEU A 193 6.56 -10.80 -38.97
N GLU A 194 7.08 -11.56 -38.00
CA GLU A 194 7.33 -13.01 -38.14
C GLU A 194 6.04 -13.84 -38.10
N ILE A 195 4.96 -13.34 -37.48
CA ILE A 195 3.62 -13.98 -37.49
C ILE A 195 2.84 -13.61 -38.76
N ASP A 196 2.90 -12.33 -39.15
CA ASP A 196 2.17 -11.77 -40.28
C ASP A 196 2.96 -10.60 -40.89
N PRO A 197 3.72 -10.84 -41.98
CA PRO A 197 4.57 -9.80 -42.55
C PRO A 197 3.76 -8.69 -43.24
N PHE A 198 2.48 -8.89 -43.50
CA PHE A 198 1.62 -7.95 -44.23
C PHE A 198 0.87 -6.96 -43.32
N ILE A 199 0.98 -7.08 -41.99
CA ILE A 199 0.41 -6.08 -41.07
C ILE A 199 1.27 -4.82 -41.06
N LYS A 200 0.63 -3.65 -41.11
CA LYS A 200 1.32 -2.36 -41.04
C LYS A 200 1.70 -2.04 -39.59
N ILE A 201 2.97 -1.69 -39.36
CA ILE A 201 3.48 -1.34 -38.04
C ILE A 201 4.09 0.06 -38.06
N LYS A 202 3.66 0.91 -37.11
CA LYS A 202 4.30 2.20 -36.81
C LYS A 202 4.87 2.20 -35.39
N LEU A 203 6.12 2.62 -35.23
CA LEU A 203 6.83 2.57 -33.96
C LEU A 203 7.11 3.97 -33.41
N PHE A 204 6.92 4.11 -32.11
CA PHE A 204 7.22 5.31 -31.33
C PHE A 204 8.24 4.91 -30.24
N HIS A 205 9.52 4.87 -30.64
CA HIS A 205 10.63 4.38 -29.81
C HIS A 205 10.90 5.22 -28.57
N ASP A 206 10.48 6.49 -28.56
CA ASP A 206 10.63 7.39 -27.41
C ASP A 206 9.41 7.32 -26.46
N GLY A 207 8.58 6.29 -26.64
CA GLY A 207 7.29 6.20 -25.96
C GLY A 207 6.32 7.29 -26.42
N LEU A 208 5.18 7.39 -25.71
CA LEU A 208 4.20 8.44 -25.94
C LEU A 208 4.53 9.65 -25.07
N ASN A 209 4.49 10.84 -25.65
CA ASN A 209 4.76 12.10 -24.97
C ASN A 209 3.99 13.25 -25.64
N LYS A 210 4.01 14.45 -25.05
CA LYS A 210 3.27 15.61 -25.56
C LYS A 210 3.61 15.98 -27.01
N SER A 211 4.85 15.78 -27.45
CA SER A 211 5.28 16.18 -28.79
C SER A 211 4.84 15.21 -29.89
N ASN A 212 4.58 13.93 -29.57
CA ASN A 212 4.19 12.92 -30.55
C ASN A 212 2.75 12.39 -30.35
N MET A 213 2.02 12.88 -29.34
CA MET A 213 0.65 12.46 -29.03
C MET A 213 -0.29 12.61 -30.23
N ASP A 214 -0.33 13.78 -30.87
CA ASP A 214 -1.21 14.02 -32.02
C ASP A 214 -0.87 13.09 -33.19
N GLN A 215 0.43 12.90 -33.45
CA GLN A 215 0.92 11.99 -34.48
C GLN A 215 0.48 10.55 -34.19
N PHE A 216 0.68 10.06 -32.97
CA PHE A 216 0.29 8.72 -32.54
C PHE A 216 -1.20 8.47 -32.77
N PHE A 217 -2.06 9.44 -32.45
CA PHE A 217 -3.51 9.28 -32.55
C PHE A 217 -4.08 9.51 -33.96
N THR A 218 -3.43 10.31 -34.83
CA THR A 218 -4.07 10.82 -36.06
C THR A 218 -3.26 10.69 -37.36
N GLU A 219 -1.97 10.38 -37.31
CA GLU A 219 -1.12 10.33 -38.51
C GLU A 219 -1.52 9.20 -39.45
N ASP A 220 -1.78 9.51 -40.73
CA ASP A 220 -2.32 8.58 -41.74
C ASP A 220 -3.64 7.93 -41.34
N GLY A 221 -4.44 8.63 -40.53
CA GLY A 221 -5.75 8.20 -40.07
C GLY A 221 -5.85 8.18 -38.56
N LYS A 222 -7.06 8.49 -38.07
CA LYS A 222 -7.41 8.40 -36.65
C LYS A 222 -7.37 6.94 -36.18
N LEU A 223 -6.93 6.70 -34.95
CA LEU A 223 -7.09 5.39 -34.31
C LEU A 223 -8.59 5.05 -34.16
N ASP A 224 -8.92 3.77 -34.35
CA ASP A 224 -10.23 3.21 -34.08
C ASP A 224 -10.36 2.79 -32.61
N LEU A 225 -9.25 2.41 -31.98
CA LEU A 225 -9.20 1.96 -30.59
C LEU A 225 -7.82 2.23 -29.98
N PHE A 226 -7.79 2.57 -28.69
CA PHE A 226 -6.57 2.81 -27.94
C PHE A 226 -6.42 1.81 -26.78
N ILE A 227 -5.23 1.23 -26.62
CA ILE A 227 -4.87 0.34 -25.53
C ILE A 227 -3.79 1.00 -24.69
N GLU A 228 -4.12 1.24 -23.44
CA GLU A 228 -3.28 1.97 -22.50
C GLU A 228 -2.85 1.02 -21.37
N VAL A 229 -1.61 0.56 -21.39
CA VAL A 229 -1.07 -0.40 -20.40
C VAL A 229 0.34 0.02 -19.96
N CYS A 230 0.55 1.33 -19.80
CA CYS A 230 1.83 1.89 -19.37
C CYS A 230 1.90 2.18 -17.87
N ASP A 231 3.12 2.24 -17.34
CA ASP A 231 3.39 2.48 -15.92
C ASP A 231 3.39 3.98 -15.56
N GLY A 232 3.58 4.85 -16.55
CA GLY A 232 3.62 6.31 -16.38
C GLY A 232 2.22 6.89 -16.13
N ILE A 233 1.96 7.34 -14.91
CA ILE A 233 0.66 7.90 -14.49
C ILE A 233 0.29 9.16 -15.29
N ASP A 234 1.27 10.02 -15.58
CA ASP A 234 1.11 11.24 -16.37
C ASP A 234 0.65 10.91 -17.79
N ILE A 235 1.38 10.05 -18.49
CA ILE A 235 1.03 9.60 -19.85
C ILE A 235 -0.28 8.83 -19.88
N LYS A 236 -0.56 8.00 -18.87
CA LYS A 236 -1.83 7.28 -18.70
C LYS A 236 -3.02 8.24 -18.67
N ILE A 237 -2.95 9.33 -17.91
CA ILE A 237 -4.02 10.32 -17.84
C ILE A 237 -4.07 11.17 -19.12
N GLU A 238 -2.93 11.70 -19.57
CA GLU A 238 -2.87 12.60 -20.74
C GLU A 238 -3.35 11.92 -22.03
N SER A 239 -2.96 10.66 -22.25
CA SER A 239 -3.41 9.89 -23.42
C SER A 239 -4.91 9.61 -23.40
N ARG A 240 -5.53 9.42 -22.23
CA ARG A 240 -6.99 9.26 -22.10
C ARG A 240 -7.75 10.55 -22.34
N TYR A 241 -7.21 11.70 -21.90
CA TYR A 241 -7.78 12.99 -22.30
C TYR A 241 -7.78 13.15 -23.83
N LYS A 242 -6.69 12.76 -24.50
CA LYS A 242 -6.61 12.81 -25.96
C LYS A 242 -7.57 11.83 -26.63
N ALA A 243 -7.65 10.59 -26.14
CA ALA A 243 -8.61 9.60 -26.64
C ALA A 243 -10.05 10.11 -26.52
N ARG A 244 -10.40 10.73 -25.38
CA ARG A 244 -11.72 11.33 -25.17
C ARG A 244 -12.00 12.51 -26.09
N GLU A 245 -11.03 13.43 -26.28
CA GLU A 245 -11.13 14.53 -27.24
C GLU A 245 -11.46 14.04 -28.66
N LEU A 246 -10.87 12.89 -29.03
CA LEU A 246 -11.01 12.30 -30.37
C LEU A 246 -12.15 11.28 -30.48
N ASN A 247 -12.93 11.06 -29.41
CA ASN A 247 -13.97 10.03 -29.31
C ASN A 247 -13.45 8.64 -29.70
N ILE A 248 -12.36 8.21 -29.05
CA ILE A 248 -11.70 6.92 -29.26
C ILE A 248 -11.89 6.06 -28.02
N PRO A 249 -12.42 4.82 -28.12
CA PRO A 249 -12.54 3.93 -26.98
C PRO A 249 -11.16 3.53 -26.45
N VAL A 250 -11.07 3.39 -25.12
CA VAL A 250 -9.86 2.97 -24.42
C VAL A 250 -10.09 1.65 -23.71
N VAL A 251 -9.13 0.74 -23.82
CA VAL A 251 -9.11 -0.51 -23.06
C VAL A 251 -7.78 -0.62 -22.30
N MET A 252 -7.83 -1.01 -21.03
CA MET A 252 -6.66 -1.24 -20.19
C MET A 252 -6.77 -2.54 -19.43
N ASP A 253 -5.69 -3.30 -19.45
CA ASP A 253 -5.44 -4.43 -18.56
C ASP A 253 -4.49 -4.00 -17.43
N THR A 254 -4.78 -4.40 -16.20
CA THR A 254 -3.96 -4.06 -15.02
C THR A 254 -3.25 -5.25 -14.39
N ASN A 255 -3.47 -6.47 -14.91
CA ASN A 255 -2.83 -7.72 -14.51
C ASN A 255 -3.05 -8.20 -13.07
N ASP A 256 -3.75 -7.44 -12.23
CA ASP A 256 -4.24 -7.90 -10.93
C ASP A 256 -5.67 -8.39 -11.07
N ARG A 257 -5.98 -9.58 -10.54
CA ARG A 257 -7.33 -10.19 -10.53
C ARG A 257 -8.01 -10.28 -11.91
N GLY A 258 -7.23 -10.26 -13.00
CA GLY A 258 -7.77 -10.22 -14.37
C GLY A 258 -8.65 -9.00 -14.63
N MET A 259 -8.35 -7.86 -14.02
CA MET A 259 -9.14 -6.63 -14.14
C MET A 259 -8.92 -5.94 -15.50
N LEU A 260 -10.02 -5.74 -16.22
CA LEU A 260 -10.12 -5.01 -17.48
C LEU A 260 -10.94 -3.74 -17.28
N ASP A 261 -10.38 -2.61 -17.68
CA ASP A 261 -10.99 -1.27 -17.65
C ASP A 261 -11.34 -0.84 -19.09
N VAL A 262 -12.60 -0.47 -19.33
CA VAL A 262 -13.09 -0.08 -20.65
C VAL A 262 -13.79 1.26 -20.59
N GLU A 263 -13.31 2.23 -21.39
CA GLU A 263 -13.89 3.57 -21.52
C GLU A 263 -14.32 3.82 -22.96
N ARG A 264 -15.62 3.75 -23.22
CA ARG A 264 -16.25 4.00 -24.51
C ARG A 264 -16.44 5.48 -24.80
N PHE A 265 -15.36 6.26 -24.88
CA PHE A 265 -15.45 7.69 -25.20
C PHE A 265 -16.09 7.98 -26.57
N ASP A 266 -16.12 7.00 -27.46
CA ASP A 266 -16.86 7.05 -28.72
C ASP A 266 -18.39 7.08 -28.54
N LEU A 267 -18.91 6.48 -27.46
CA LEU A 267 -20.34 6.48 -27.11
C LEU A 267 -20.67 7.46 -25.98
N GLU A 268 -19.70 7.71 -25.09
CA GLU A 268 -19.83 8.52 -23.88
C GLU A 268 -18.72 9.59 -23.80
N PRO A 269 -18.71 10.61 -24.68
CA PRO A 269 -17.63 11.62 -24.71
C PRO A 269 -17.48 12.43 -23.41
N GLY A 270 -18.53 12.48 -22.58
CA GLY A 270 -18.54 13.16 -21.29
C GLY A 270 -18.04 12.31 -20.11
N ARG A 271 -17.66 11.04 -20.32
CA ARG A 271 -17.24 10.15 -19.24
C ARG A 271 -16.00 10.71 -18.52
N PRO A 272 -15.98 10.75 -17.17
CA PRO A 272 -14.77 11.07 -16.41
C PRO A 272 -13.68 10.02 -16.62
N ILE A 273 -12.41 10.45 -16.64
CA ILE A 273 -11.26 9.57 -16.87
C ILE A 273 -11.12 8.56 -15.73
N LEU A 274 -10.84 7.30 -16.09
CA LEU A 274 -10.80 6.17 -15.16
C LEU A 274 -12.08 6.09 -14.32
N HIS A 275 -13.23 6.34 -14.95
CA HIS A 275 -14.54 6.32 -14.28
C HIS A 275 -14.66 7.30 -13.09
N GLY A 276 -13.89 8.39 -13.09
CA GLY A 276 -13.86 9.40 -12.02
C GLY A 276 -12.81 9.12 -10.93
N LEU A 277 -12.11 7.98 -11.02
CA LEU A 277 -11.03 7.67 -10.09
C LEU A 277 -9.80 8.56 -10.30
N ALA A 278 -9.69 9.23 -11.45
CA ALA A 278 -8.66 10.24 -11.69
C ALA A 278 -9.06 11.67 -11.26
N ASP A 279 -10.24 11.88 -10.65
CA ASP A 279 -10.70 13.23 -10.31
C ASP A 279 -9.77 13.90 -9.29
N GLY A 280 -9.41 15.16 -9.53
CA GLY A 280 -8.48 15.91 -8.69
C GLY A 280 -7.00 15.58 -8.90
N LEU A 281 -6.66 14.73 -9.89
CA LEU A 281 -5.28 14.49 -10.28
C LEU A 281 -4.82 15.53 -11.30
N ASP A 282 -3.74 16.23 -11.00
CA ASP A 282 -3.06 17.12 -11.95
C ASP A 282 -1.82 16.40 -12.52
N PRO A 283 -1.83 15.97 -13.80
CA PRO A 283 -0.69 15.33 -14.46
C PRO A 283 0.60 16.16 -14.39
N GLY A 284 0.49 17.49 -14.34
CA GLY A 284 1.63 18.40 -14.28
C GLY A 284 2.47 18.26 -13.00
N ASN A 285 1.89 17.76 -11.91
CA ASN A 285 2.55 17.64 -10.61
C ASN A 285 3.00 16.20 -10.29
N ILE A 286 2.74 15.23 -11.17
CA ILE A 286 2.96 13.79 -10.90
C ILE A 286 4.30 13.28 -11.42
N LYS A 287 4.85 13.91 -12.47
CA LYS A 287 6.03 13.40 -13.17
C LYS A 287 7.26 13.25 -12.28
N ASP A 288 7.46 14.20 -11.37
CA ASP A 288 8.65 14.29 -10.50
C ASP A 288 8.48 13.55 -9.16
N LEU A 289 7.36 12.85 -8.95
CA LEU A 289 7.10 12.09 -7.72
C LEU A 289 7.87 10.77 -7.69
N SER A 290 8.38 10.42 -6.50
CA SER A 290 8.92 9.09 -6.18
C SER A 290 7.85 8.00 -6.27
N ASN A 291 8.25 6.72 -6.27
CA ASN A 291 7.29 5.60 -6.27
C ASN A 291 6.38 5.64 -5.04
N GLU A 292 6.93 5.98 -3.87
CA GLU A 292 6.18 6.11 -2.60
C GLU A 292 5.13 7.25 -2.67
N GLU A 293 5.48 8.38 -3.29
CA GLU A 293 4.54 9.48 -3.51
C GLU A 293 3.48 9.16 -4.56
N LYS A 294 3.74 8.19 -5.45
CA LYS A 294 2.77 7.72 -6.45
C LYS A 294 1.73 6.75 -5.89
N ILE A 295 1.96 6.15 -4.72
CA ILE A 295 1.09 5.13 -4.12
C ILE A 295 -0.38 5.57 -3.99
N PRO A 296 -0.71 6.75 -3.44
CA PRO A 296 -2.12 7.18 -3.32
C PRO A 296 -2.84 7.27 -4.65
N TYR A 297 -2.12 7.72 -5.69
CA TYR A 297 -2.67 7.85 -7.03
C TYR A 297 -2.91 6.48 -7.66
N ILE A 298 -1.93 5.58 -7.56
CA ILE A 298 -2.08 4.20 -8.03
C ILE A 298 -3.26 3.55 -7.33
N LEU A 299 -3.35 3.61 -6.00
CA LEU A 299 -4.45 3.04 -5.22
C LEU A 299 -5.82 3.56 -5.64
N LYS A 300 -5.92 4.86 -5.92
CA LYS A 300 -7.15 5.44 -6.44
C LYS A 300 -7.48 4.85 -7.82
N MET A 301 -6.49 4.75 -8.70
CA MET A 301 -6.66 4.21 -10.05
C MET A 301 -6.98 2.72 -10.08
N VAL A 302 -6.28 1.86 -9.35
CA VAL A 302 -6.53 0.40 -9.34
C VAL A 302 -7.70 0.01 -8.43
N GLY A 303 -8.10 0.91 -7.53
CA GLY A 303 -9.12 0.67 -6.51
C GLY A 303 -8.52 -0.04 -5.29
N ALA A 304 -8.18 0.71 -4.26
CA ALA A 304 -7.57 0.19 -3.03
C ALA A 304 -8.36 -0.95 -2.37
N GLU A 305 -9.69 -0.89 -2.48
CA GLU A 305 -10.60 -1.89 -1.92
C GLU A 305 -10.71 -3.14 -2.80
N THR A 306 -10.43 -3.01 -4.10
CA THR A 306 -10.65 -4.08 -5.10
C THR A 306 -9.39 -4.85 -5.48
N ILE A 307 -8.19 -4.34 -5.18
CA ILE A 307 -6.94 -5.07 -5.43
C ILE A 307 -6.80 -6.32 -4.58
N SER A 308 -6.04 -7.31 -5.10
CA SER A 308 -5.84 -8.58 -4.43
C SER A 308 -5.11 -8.45 -3.09
N THR A 309 -5.40 -9.37 -2.16
CA THR A 309 -4.69 -9.50 -0.88
C THR A 309 -3.18 -9.53 -1.04
N ARG A 310 -2.70 -10.26 -2.07
CA ARG A 310 -1.26 -10.39 -2.36
C ARG A 310 -0.67 -9.11 -2.90
N LEU A 311 -1.41 -8.38 -3.75
CA LEU A 311 -0.97 -7.07 -4.21
C LEU A 311 -0.88 -6.10 -3.03
N LYS A 312 -1.94 -5.99 -2.19
CA LYS A 312 -1.94 -5.17 -0.95
C LYS A 312 -0.69 -5.44 -0.09
N ALA A 313 -0.39 -6.72 0.16
CA ALA A 313 0.80 -7.11 0.92
C ALA A 313 2.11 -6.69 0.23
N SER A 314 2.20 -6.89 -1.08
CA SER A 314 3.37 -6.48 -1.87
C SER A 314 3.58 -4.96 -1.85
N MET A 315 2.51 -4.17 -1.85
CA MET A 315 2.60 -2.70 -1.80
C MET A 315 3.31 -2.20 -0.54
N MET A 316 3.13 -2.91 0.58
CA MET A 316 3.83 -2.58 1.82
C MET A 316 5.33 -2.90 1.73
N GLU A 317 5.75 -3.82 0.86
CA GLU A 317 7.14 -4.27 0.76
C GLU A 317 7.95 -3.63 -0.38
N VAL A 318 7.32 -2.80 -1.21
CA VAL A 318 7.99 -2.01 -2.25
C VAL A 318 9.03 -1.08 -1.64
N GLU A 319 10.24 -1.09 -2.24
CA GLU A 319 11.44 -0.42 -1.75
C GLU A 319 11.89 -0.87 -0.34
N GLN A 320 11.35 -1.98 0.18
CA GLN A 320 11.86 -2.68 1.37
C GLN A 320 12.56 -3.99 0.97
N SER A 321 11.76 -4.98 0.59
CA SER A 321 12.22 -6.32 0.23
C SER A 321 12.02 -6.62 -1.25
N ILE A 322 11.22 -5.82 -1.96
CA ILE A 322 11.04 -5.88 -3.42
C ILE A 322 11.23 -4.49 -4.04
N ASN A 323 11.72 -4.44 -5.29
CA ASN A 323 12.02 -3.16 -5.97
C ASN A 323 10.78 -2.47 -6.56
N THR A 324 9.82 -3.25 -7.05
CA THR A 324 8.62 -2.74 -7.75
C THR A 324 7.48 -3.76 -7.64
N TRP A 325 6.31 -3.39 -8.16
CA TRP A 325 5.09 -4.18 -8.15
C TRP A 325 5.29 -5.54 -8.86
N PRO A 326 4.92 -6.66 -8.23
CA PRO A 326 5.07 -7.97 -8.85
C PRO A 326 4.01 -8.18 -9.94
N GLN A 327 4.43 -8.79 -11.05
CA GLN A 327 3.55 -9.18 -12.16
C GLN A 327 3.87 -10.61 -12.60
N LEU A 328 2.83 -11.43 -12.78
CA LEU A 328 2.96 -12.83 -13.21
C LEU A 328 2.68 -12.99 -14.72
N ALA A 329 3.40 -13.89 -15.37
CA ALA A 329 3.18 -14.22 -16.79
C ALA A 329 1.75 -14.69 -17.07
N SER A 330 1.18 -15.52 -16.17
CA SER A 330 -0.20 -16.02 -16.32
C SER A 330 -1.21 -14.88 -16.39
N SER A 331 -1.06 -13.88 -15.52
CA SER A 331 -1.94 -12.70 -15.51
C SER A 331 -1.74 -11.82 -16.75
N VAL A 332 -0.50 -11.66 -17.22
CA VAL A 332 -0.19 -10.92 -18.47
C VAL A 332 -0.78 -11.61 -19.69
N VAL A 333 -0.67 -12.93 -19.78
CA VAL A 333 -1.22 -13.70 -20.90
C VAL A 333 -2.75 -13.70 -20.86
N LEU A 334 -3.35 -13.83 -19.68
CA LEU A 334 -4.81 -13.68 -19.52
C LEU A 334 -5.27 -12.29 -19.96
N GLY A 335 -4.60 -11.23 -19.50
CA GLY A 335 -4.87 -9.86 -19.92
C GLY A 335 -4.75 -9.63 -21.43
N GLY A 336 -3.76 -10.28 -22.07
CA GLY A 336 -3.60 -10.37 -23.52
C GLY A 336 -4.84 -10.92 -24.23
N ALA A 337 -5.39 -12.02 -23.71
CA ALA A 337 -6.59 -12.65 -24.24
C ALA A 337 -7.85 -11.79 -24.03
N LEU A 338 -8.06 -11.28 -22.81
CA LEU A 338 -9.22 -10.47 -22.45
C LEU A 338 -9.27 -9.17 -23.27
N THR A 339 -8.14 -8.46 -23.35
CA THR A 339 -8.06 -7.20 -24.09
C THR A 339 -8.31 -7.41 -25.57
N THR A 340 -7.69 -8.44 -26.17
CA THR A 340 -7.88 -8.74 -27.60
C THR A 340 -9.35 -9.06 -27.93
N ASP A 341 -10.00 -9.89 -27.11
CA ASP A 341 -11.42 -10.22 -27.29
C ASP A 341 -12.33 -8.99 -27.22
N VAL A 342 -12.16 -8.17 -26.17
CA VAL A 342 -12.99 -6.98 -25.97
C VAL A 342 -12.74 -5.95 -27.07
N CYS A 343 -11.49 -5.71 -27.46
CA CYS A 343 -11.17 -4.81 -28.57
C CYS A 343 -11.82 -5.26 -29.87
N ARG A 344 -11.75 -6.55 -30.20
CA ARG A 344 -12.44 -7.11 -31.37
C ARG A 344 -13.95 -6.86 -31.30
N ARG A 345 -14.59 -7.17 -30.17
CA ARG A 345 -16.04 -6.95 -30.01
C ARG A 345 -16.43 -5.47 -30.09
N ILE A 346 -15.61 -4.55 -29.58
CA ILE A 346 -15.83 -3.10 -29.77
C ILE A 346 -15.76 -2.74 -31.25
N LEU A 347 -14.72 -3.17 -31.97
CA LEU A 347 -14.50 -2.84 -33.38
C LEU A 347 -15.55 -3.45 -34.33
N LEU A 348 -16.19 -4.55 -33.90
CA LEU A 348 -17.29 -5.22 -34.58
C LEU A 348 -18.68 -4.74 -34.12
N ASP A 349 -18.75 -3.74 -33.25
CA ASP A 349 -20.00 -3.20 -32.70
C ASP A 349 -20.85 -4.25 -31.94
N GLN A 350 -20.18 -5.15 -31.20
CA GLN A 350 -20.76 -6.25 -30.41
C GLN A 350 -20.68 -6.03 -28.89
N PHE A 351 -20.07 -4.93 -28.46
CA PHE A 351 -19.95 -4.54 -27.05
C PHE A 351 -20.11 -3.03 -26.97
N HIS A 352 -20.84 -2.52 -25.98
CA HIS A 352 -21.32 -1.12 -25.92
C HIS A 352 -21.12 -0.43 -24.57
N GLU A 353 -20.67 -1.16 -23.55
CA GLU A 353 -20.62 -0.66 -22.17
C GLU A 353 -19.23 -0.16 -21.79
N SER A 354 -19.20 0.81 -20.88
CA SER A 354 -17.99 1.21 -20.18
C SER A 354 -18.02 0.69 -18.75
N GLY A 355 -16.87 0.27 -18.23
CA GLY A 355 -16.76 -0.15 -16.84
C GLY A 355 -15.52 -0.97 -16.54
N ARG A 356 -15.50 -1.52 -15.32
CA ARG A 356 -14.46 -2.45 -14.87
C ARG A 356 -15.01 -3.85 -14.73
N TYR A 357 -14.29 -4.80 -15.30
CA TYR A 357 -14.65 -6.21 -15.36
C TYR A 357 -13.52 -7.02 -14.76
N TYR A 358 -13.85 -8.13 -14.10
CA TYR A 358 -12.87 -9.00 -13.45
C TYR A 358 -13.05 -10.43 -13.96
N VAL A 359 -11.96 -11.02 -14.42
CA VAL A 359 -11.84 -12.48 -14.59
C VAL A 359 -10.88 -12.97 -13.53
N ASP A 360 -11.37 -12.94 -12.29
CA ASP A 360 -10.57 -13.27 -11.13
C ASP A 360 -10.46 -14.78 -10.97
N MET A 361 -9.31 -15.32 -11.37
CA MET A 361 -9.03 -16.75 -11.28
C MET A 361 -9.03 -17.26 -9.84
N ASP A 362 -8.67 -16.41 -8.86
CA ASP A 362 -8.67 -16.78 -7.44
C ASP A 362 -10.11 -16.87 -6.89
N GLU A 363 -11.09 -16.23 -7.53
CA GLU A 363 -12.51 -16.36 -7.16
C GLU A 363 -13.23 -17.42 -8.00
N LEU A 364 -12.90 -17.53 -9.28
CA LEU A 364 -13.53 -18.46 -10.23
C LEU A 364 -13.06 -19.90 -10.04
N VAL A 365 -11.80 -20.10 -9.61
CA VAL A 365 -11.18 -21.42 -9.43
C VAL A 365 -10.61 -21.51 -8.02
N LYS A 366 -11.50 -21.56 -7.02
CA LYS A 366 -11.15 -21.72 -5.60
C LYS A 366 -11.70 -23.01 -5.00
N ASP A 367 -11.06 -23.42 -3.92
CA ASP A 367 -11.62 -24.44 -3.04
C ASP A 367 -12.91 -23.93 -2.38
N GLN A 368 -13.79 -24.86 -2.00
CA GLN A 368 -14.93 -24.51 -1.16
C GLN A 368 -14.41 -24.24 0.26
N GLU A 369 -14.27 -22.96 0.59
CA GLU A 369 -13.97 -22.56 1.96
C GLU A 369 -15.23 -22.77 2.82
N PRO A 370 -15.11 -23.41 4.01
CA PRO A 370 -16.18 -23.31 4.99
C PRO A 370 -16.40 -21.83 5.32
N GLU A 371 -17.65 -21.42 5.51
CA GLU A 371 -17.98 -20.06 5.99
C GLU A 371 -17.39 -19.85 7.39
N THR A 372 -16.12 -19.48 7.45
CA THR A 372 -15.57 -18.80 8.61
C THR A 372 -16.03 -17.37 8.46
N GLY A 373 -17.18 -17.02 9.04
CA GLY A 373 -17.53 -15.61 9.22
C GLY A 373 -16.38 -14.86 9.89
N ASP A 374 -16.35 -13.53 9.79
CA ASP A 374 -15.39 -12.66 10.48
C ASP A 374 -15.58 -12.70 12.01
N GLN A 375 -15.41 -13.88 12.60
CA GLN A 375 -15.49 -14.11 14.03
C GLN A 375 -14.07 -14.04 14.58
N PHE A 376 -13.75 -12.91 15.17
CA PHE A 376 -12.55 -12.77 15.98
C PHE A 376 -12.68 -13.62 17.26
N PRO A 377 -11.56 -14.03 17.87
CA PRO A 377 -11.59 -14.81 19.11
C PRO A 377 -12.42 -14.14 20.21
N GLU A 378 -13.11 -14.90 21.06
CA GLU A 378 -13.85 -14.34 22.22
C GLU A 378 -12.97 -13.48 23.13
N SER A 379 -11.67 -13.78 23.22
CA SER A 379 -10.70 -12.98 23.97
C SER A 379 -10.57 -11.54 23.45
N TYR A 380 -11.09 -11.24 22.26
CA TYR A 380 -11.04 -9.90 21.68
C TYR A 380 -12.19 -9.01 22.16
N ILE A 381 -13.25 -9.63 22.67
CA ILE A 381 -14.46 -8.95 23.14
C ILE A 381 -14.13 -8.24 24.44
N ALA A 382 -14.35 -6.93 24.47
CA ALA A 382 -14.17 -6.14 25.68
C ALA A 382 -15.17 -6.56 26.77
N PRO A 383 -14.79 -6.52 28.06
CA PRO A 383 -15.74 -6.75 29.14
C PRO A 383 -16.86 -5.70 29.11
N PRO A 384 -18.01 -5.96 29.75
CA PRO A 384 -19.07 -4.97 29.86
C PRO A 384 -18.58 -3.66 30.51
N GLU A 385 -19.12 -2.54 30.05
CA GLU A 385 -18.86 -1.23 30.63
C GLU A 385 -19.35 -1.15 32.08
N LEU A 386 -18.57 -0.51 32.97
CA LEU A 386 -18.95 -0.35 34.37
C LEU A 386 -20.23 0.47 34.54
N THR A 387 -21.19 -0.06 35.27
CA THR A 387 -22.45 0.62 35.54
C THR A 387 -22.34 1.58 36.72
N ALA A 388 -23.21 2.59 36.74
CA ALA A 388 -23.34 3.51 37.87
C ALA A 388 -23.63 2.78 39.19
N ALA A 389 -24.44 1.72 39.15
CA ALA A 389 -24.81 0.95 40.32
C ALA A 389 -23.61 0.21 40.94
N GLU A 390 -22.80 -0.46 40.11
CA GLU A 390 -21.59 -1.14 40.57
C GLU A 390 -20.58 -0.17 41.19
N MET A 391 -20.37 0.99 40.55
CA MET A 391 -19.47 2.01 41.08
C MET A 391 -19.97 2.56 42.41
N LEU A 392 -21.25 2.93 42.51
CA LEU A 392 -21.83 3.45 43.75
C LEU A 392 -21.75 2.43 44.89
N GLN A 393 -22.05 1.15 44.63
CA GLN A 393 -21.92 0.08 45.61
C GLN A 393 -20.49 -0.04 46.17
N LEU A 394 -19.47 0.08 45.32
CA LEU A 394 -18.07 0.05 45.77
C LEU A 394 -17.71 1.28 46.61
N THR A 395 -18.30 2.45 46.34
CA THR A 395 -18.10 3.64 47.20
C THR A 395 -18.75 3.51 48.58
N GLU A 396 -19.79 2.68 48.73
CA GLU A 396 -20.43 2.43 50.02
C GLU A 396 -19.49 1.70 51.00
N ALA A 397 -18.65 0.80 50.48
CA ALA A 397 -17.68 0.01 51.26
C ALA A 397 -16.55 0.84 51.90
N ILE A 398 -16.38 2.10 51.47
CA ILE A 398 -15.39 3.02 52.04
C ILE A 398 -16.02 3.79 53.21
N GLU A 399 -15.38 3.83 54.36
CA GLU A 399 -15.91 4.59 55.51
C GLU A 399 -15.77 6.09 55.29
N ALA A 400 -16.81 6.85 55.67
CA ALA A 400 -16.74 8.30 55.68
C ALA A 400 -15.77 8.79 56.76
N GLN A 401 -14.96 9.79 56.43
CA GLN A 401 -13.98 10.36 57.35
C GLN A 401 -14.41 11.79 57.71
N PRO A 402 -14.53 12.14 59.01
CA PRO A 402 -15.14 13.41 59.47
C PRO A 402 -14.49 14.66 58.89
N GLU A 403 -13.21 14.58 58.53
CA GLU A 403 -12.40 15.70 58.06
C GLU A 403 -12.46 15.90 56.53
N THR A 404 -13.27 15.11 55.81
CA THR A 404 -13.36 15.22 54.35
C THR A 404 -14.17 16.45 53.95
N MET A 405 -13.56 17.37 53.21
CA MET A 405 -14.24 18.55 52.69
C MET A 405 -15.17 18.18 51.53
N ILE A 406 -16.43 18.59 51.62
CA ILE A 406 -17.39 18.54 50.51
C ILE A 406 -17.21 19.80 49.66
N LEU A 407 -17.00 19.60 48.36
CA LEU A 407 -16.77 20.64 47.38
C LEU A 407 -18.07 20.96 46.62
N PRO A 408 -18.29 22.22 46.20
CA PRO A 408 -19.36 22.56 45.27
C PRO A 408 -19.25 21.77 43.96
N ALA A 409 -20.40 21.50 43.33
CA ALA A 409 -20.49 20.71 42.10
C ALA A 409 -19.64 21.29 40.96
N GLU A 410 -19.57 22.62 40.85
CA GLU A 410 -18.76 23.32 39.85
C GLU A 410 -17.26 23.10 40.08
N VAL A 411 -16.82 23.19 41.34
CA VAL A 411 -15.41 23.03 41.73
C VAL A 411 -14.93 21.61 41.47
N ILE A 412 -15.71 20.60 41.86
CA ILE A 412 -15.34 19.20 41.58
C ILE A 412 -15.39 18.89 40.08
N SER A 413 -16.31 19.49 39.33
CA SER A 413 -16.37 19.34 37.88
C SER A 413 -15.11 19.89 37.20
N GLU A 414 -14.57 21.02 37.66
CA GLU A 414 -13.27 21.53 37.18
C GLU A 414 -12.11 20.58 37.46
N ILE A 415 -12.08 19.98 38.66
CA ILE A 415 -11.05 19.02 39.06
C ILE A 415 -11.14 17.74 38.22
N VAL A 416 -12.35 17.22 38.01
CA VAL A 416 -12.57 16.02 37.18
C VAL A 416 -12.24 16.29 35.72
N ASN A 417 -12.62 17.44 35.18
CA ASN A 417 -12.23 17.85 33.82
C ASN A 417 -10.70 17.87 33.66
N ALA A 418 -9.95 18.37 34.65
CA ALA A 418 -8.48 18.30 34.62
C ALA A 418 -7.98 16.84 34.60
N GLY A 419 -8.55 15.97 35.43
CA GLY A 419 -8.24 14.53 35.40
C GLY A 419 -8.49 13.90 34.02
N MET A 420 -9.60 14.26 33.37
CA MET A 420 -9.96 13.77 32.03
C MET A 420 -9.01 14.24 30.91
N LEU A 421 -8.21 15.29 31.12
CA LEU A 421 -7.20 15.75 30.15
C LEU A 421 -5.93 14.87 30.13
N ALA A 422 -5.79 13.95 31.09
CA ALA A 422 -4.68 13.01 31.15
C ALA A 422 -4.52 12.21 29.83
N PRO A 423 -3.29 11.81 29.50
CA PRO A 423 -3.02 10.90 28.38
C PRO A 423 -3.39 9.45 28.74
N SER A 424 -3.73 8.67 27.72
CA SER A 424 -3.93 7.22 27.84
C SER A 424 -3.53 6.52 26.54
N GLY A 425 -3.19 5.23 26.61
CA GLY A 425 -2.94 4.41 25.42
C GLY A 425 -4.12 4.47 24.45
N GLY A 426 -3.84 4.66 23.15
CA GLY A 426 -4.88 4.82 22.12
C GLY A 426 -5.90 5.94 22.36
N ASN A 427 -5.66 6.86 23.31
CA ASN A 427 -6.69 7.78 23.82
C ASN A 427 -7.98 7.06 24.33
N ALA A 428 -7.82 5.84 24.86
CA ALA A 428 -8.89 5.01 25.44
C ALA A 428 -9.64 5.66 26.62
N GLN A 429 -8.97 6.53 27.39
CA GLN A 429 -9.52 7.21 28.56
C GLN A 429 -10.17 6.23 29.56
N PRO A 430 -9.46 5.23 30.12
CA PRO A 430 -10.06 4.07 30.79
C PRO A 430 -10.54 4.34 32.22
N TRP A 431 -11.03 5.55 32.47
CA TRP A 431 -11.46 6.02 33.79
C TRP A 431 -12.93 6.40 33.82
N LYS A 432 -13.51 6.25 35.01
CA LYS A 432 -14.77 6.88 35.44
C LYS A 432 -14.60 7.48 36.82
N PHE A 433 -15.37 8.53 37.09
CA PHE A 433 -15.27 9.32 38.30
C PHE A 433 -16.60 9.29 39.05
N VAL A 434 -16.55 9.09 40.36
CA VAL A 434 -17.71 9.26 41.25
C VAL A 434 -17.32 10.21 42.37
N TYR A 435 -18.10 11.25 42.60
CA TYR A 435 -17.93 12.13 43.75
C TYR A 435 -19.08 11.95 44.73
N SER A 436 -18.77 11.77 46.00
CA SER A 436 -19.75 11.71 47.09
C SER A 436 -19.27 12.46 48.32
N ALA A 437 -20.07 12.45 49.39
CA ALA A 437 -19.65 12.98 50.70
C ALA A 437 -18.36 12.35 51.26
N LYS A 438 -17.91 11.22 50.69
CA LYS A 438 -16.67 10.53 51.08
C LYS A 438 -15.44 10.94 50.26
N GLY A 439 -15.60 11.78 49.23
CA GLY A 439 -14.51 12.23 48.35
C GLY A 439 -14.72 11.82 46.88
N LEU A 440 -13.65 11.95 46.09
CA LEU A 440 -13.60 11.59 44.67
C LEU A 440 -13.03 10.18 44.51
N PHE A 441 -13.73 9.33 43.78
CA PHE A 441 -13.34 7.97 43.44
C PHE A 441 -13.04 7.88 41.95
N ILE A 442 -11.94 7.21 41.61
CA ILE A 442 -11.54 6.95 40.22
C ILE A 442 -11.61 5.45 40.00
N PHE A 443 -12.44 5.04 39.06
CA PHE A 443 -12.63 3.66 38.64
C PHE A 443 -11.86 3.40 37.35
N HIS A 444 -11.21 2.24 37.26
CA HIS A 444 -10.68 1.69 36.01
C HIS A 444 -11.79 0.92 35.29
N ASP A 445 -12.19 1.40 34.12
CA ASP A 445 -13.18 0.74 33.27
C ASP A 445 -12.48 0.02 32.12
N ALA A 446 -12.23 -1.28 32.30
CA ALA A 446 -11.48 -2.12 31.37
C ALA A 446 -12.15 -2.27 30.00
N HIS A 447 -13.44 -1.93 29.88
CA HIS A 447 -14.15 -1.90 28.59
C HIS A 447 -13.40 -1.06 27.56
N PHE A 448 -12.85 0.08 27.97
CA PHE A 448 -12.21 1.03 27.05
C PHE A 448 -10.76 0.69 26.71
N SER A 449 -10.06 -0.10 27.52
CA SER A 449 -8.63 -0.36 27.37
C SER A 449 -8.26 -1.78 26.98
N HIS A 450 -9.25 -2.68 26.84
CA HIS A 450 -9.03 -4.08 26.50
C HIS A 450 -8.24 -4.22 25.19
N SER A 451 -6.95 -4.55 25.28
CA SER A 451 -6.02 -4.54 24.14
C SER A 451 -4.78 -5.41 24.41
N LEU A 452 -3.99 -5.68 23.37
CA LEU A 452 -2.72 -6.40 23.43
C LEU A 452 -1.74 -5.72 24.40
N LEU A 453 -1.66 -4.39 24.33
CA LEU A 453 -0.69 -3.58 25.07
C LEU A 453 -1.17 -3.20 26.48
N ASP A 454 -2.46 -3.24 26.78
CA ASP A 454 -2.96 -3.06 28.16
C ASP A 454 -2.94 -4.37 28.96
N PHE A 455 -1.85 -5.13 28.81
CA PHE A 455 -1.62 -6.36 29.58
C PHE A 455 -1.63 -6.04 31.07
N ASN A 456 -2.37 -6.82 31.87
CA ASN A 456 -2.59 -6.60 33.30
C ASN A 456 -2.95 -5.15 33.66
N HIS A 457 -3.63 -4.44 32.76
CA HIS A 457 -4.08 -3.06 32.94
C HIS A 457 -2.94 -2.04 33.15
N LEU A 458 -1.70 -2.41 32.82
CA LEU A 458 -0.51 -1.60 33.11
C LEU A 458 -0.54 -0.24 32.39
N GLY A 459 -0.99 -0.22 31.14
CA GLY A 459 -1.16 1.02 30.37
C GLY A 459 -2.25 1.91 30.97
N SER A 460 -3.35 1.30 31.43
CA SER A 460 -4.44 1.97 32.14
C SER A 460 -4.00 2.55 33.48
N TYR A 461 -3.16 1.85 34.22
CA TYR A 461 -2.62 2.34 35.48
C TYR A 461 -1.68 3.53 35.29
N VAL A 462 -0.84 3.55 34.25
CA VAL A 462 -0.08 4.76 33.87
C VAL A 462 -1.04 5.92 33.59
N ALA A 463 -2.13 5.66 32.85
CA ALA A 463 -3.12 6.67 32.49
C ALA A 463 -3.87 7.23 33.72
N ILE A 464 -4.29 6.36 34.66
CA ILE A 464 -4.95 6.75 35.90
C ILE A 464 -4.00 7.51 36.82
N GLY A 465 -2.73 7.08 36.90
CA GLY A 465 -1.68 7.81 37.61
C GLY A 465 -1.50 9.23 37.10
N ALA A 466 -1.55 9.42 35.79
CA ALA A 466 -1.53 10.73 35.15
C ALA A 466 -2.78 11.56 35.51
N ALA A 467 -3.97 10.96 35.48
CA ALA A 467 -5.22 11.62 35.89
C ALA A 467 -5.16 12.11 37.34
N VAL A 468 -4.59 11.31 38.26
CA VAL A 468 -4.38 11.71 39.65
C VAL A 468 -3.42 12.90 39.77
N GLU A 469 -2.33 12.95 38.98
CA GLU A 469 -1.43 14.10 39.00
C GLU A 469 -2.13 15.37 38.51
N ASN A 470 -2.95 15.28 37.46
CA ASN A 470 -3.73 16.42 36.97
C ASN A 470 -4.75 16.92 38.01
N ILE A 471 -5.44 16.00 38.67
CA ILE A 471 -6.35 16.32 39.78
C ILE A 471 -5.59 17.01 40.91
N THR A 472 -4.39 16.51 41.25
CA THR A 472 -3.53 17.09 42.28
C THR A 472 -3.16 18.53 41.95
N ILE A 473 -2.73 18.79 40.71
CA ILE A 473 -2.33 20.12 40.23
C ILE A 473 -3.52 21.08 40.21
N LYS A 474 -4.68 20.64 39.71
CA LYS A 474 -5.89 21.48 39.68
C LYS A 474 -6.41 21.80 41.08
N ALA A 475 -6.40 20.81 41.99
CA ALA A 475 -6.76 21.02 43.39
C ALA A 475 -5.82 22.04 44.07
N ALA A 476 -4.51 21.91 43.86
CA ALA A 476 -3.52 22.87 44.37
C ALA A 476 -3.76 24.30 43.87
N ALA A 477 -4.11 24.48 42.60
CA ALA A 477 -4.45 25.78 42.03
C ALA A 477 -5.72 26.41 42.62
N LEU A 478 -6.64 25.57 43.11
CA LEU A 478 -7.87 25.97 43.80
C LEU A 478 -7.69 26.16 45.31
N GLY A 479 -6.46 26.04 45.84
CA GLY A 479 -6.19 26.19 47.28
C GLY A 479 -6.58 24.97 48.11
N LEU A 480 -6.65 23.79 47.48
CA LEU A 480 -6.98 22.53 48.13
C LEU A 480 -5.72 21.65 48.23
N SER A 481 -5.60 20.93 49.33
CA SER A 481 -4.69 19.81 49.47
C SER A 481 -5.45 18.50 49.32
N ILE A 482 -4.78 17.46 48.83
CA ILE A 482 -5.40 16.16 48.63
C ILE A 482 -4.71 15.05 49.45
N SER A 483 -5.49 14.07 49.87
CA SER A 483 -5.00 12.76 50.32
C SER A 483 -5.49 11.72 49.31
N ASN A 484 -4.54 11.05 48.65
CA ASN A 484 -4.83 10.00 47.67
C ASN A 484 -4.45 8.62 48.24
N THR A 485 -5.35 7.66 48.10
CA THR A 485 -5.12 6.24 48.36
C THR A 485 -5.40 5.45 47.10
N PHE A 486 -4.37 4.83 46.53
CA PHE A 486 -4.54 3.87 45.44
C PHE A 486 -5.01 2.52 45.99
N PHE A 487 -5.88 1.85 45.23
CA PHE A 487 -6.52 0.58 45.60
C PHE A 487 -7.02 0.56 47.06
N PRO A 488 -7.96 1.45 47.41
CA PRO A 488 -8.46 1.58 48.79
C PRO A 488 -9.19 0.32 49.28
N LEU A 489 -9.59 -0.57 48.37
CA LEU A 489 -10.18 -1.88 48.68
C LEU A 489 -9.16 -2.98 48.40
N LYS A 490 -8.89 -3.81 49.42
CA LYS A 490 -7.82 -4.82 49.36
C LYS A 490 -7.96 -5.81 48.20
N ASP A 491 -9.18 -6.27 47.93
CA ASP A 491 -9.49 -7.33 46.96
C ASP A 491 -10.27 -6.81 45.73
N ASN A 492 -10.26 -5.49 45.48
CA ASN A 492 -10.87 -4.89 44.30
C ASN A 492 -9.92 -3.87 43.66
N ARG A 493 -9.58 -4.10 42.39
CA ARG A 493 -8.71 -3.20 41.60
C ARG A 493 -9.50 -2.27 40.68
N THR A 494 -10.78 -2.55 40.45
CA THR A 494 -11.70 -1.69 39.70
C THR A 494 -11.76 -0.28 40.30
N LEU A 495 -11.82 -0.17 41.63
CA LEU A 495 -11.64 1.11 42.31
C LEU A 495 -10.14 1.42 42.43
N ALA A 496 -9.62 2.18 41.47
CA ALA A 496 -8.19 2.44 41.33
C ALA A 496 -7.67 3.50 42.31
N ALA A 497 -8.44 4.56 42.58
CA ALA A 497 -8.02 5.61 43.49
C ALA A 497 -9.18 6.24 44.29
N HIS A 498 -8.89 6.68 45.51
CA HIS A 498 -9.77 7.47 46.36
C HIS A 498 -9.05 8.73 46.84
N ILE A 499 -9.64 9.89 46.53
CA ILE A 499 -9.09 11.21 46.79
C ILE A 499 -10.00 11.97 47.74
N ARG A 500 -9.42 12.48 48.83
CA ARG A 500 -10.08 13.36 49.79
C ARG A 500 -9.47 14.74 49.73
N PHE A 501 -10.29 15.76 49.94
CA PHE A 501 -9.90 17.16 49.86
C PHE A 501 -9.90 17.80 51.26
N ALA A 502 -8.96 18.72 51.47
CA ALA A 502 -8.91 19.60 52.63
C ALA A 502 -8.45 20.99 52.18
N ALA A 503 -8.98 22.05 52.81
CA ALA A 503 -8.50 23.40 52.59
C ALA A 503 -7.03 23.52 53.03
N THR A 504 -6.22 24.26 52.28
CA THR A 504 -4.84 24.57 52.67
C THR A 504 -4.52 26.04 52.44
N GLU A 505 -3.97 26.69 53.46
CA GLU A 505 -3.40 28.04 53.32
C GLU A 505 -1.92 28.01 52.89
N LYS A 506 -1.28 26.83 52.96
CA LYS A 506 0.10 26.67 52.50
C LYS A 506 0.11 26.66 50.97
N PRO A 507 0.89 27.54 50.32
CA PRO A 507 1.00 27.53 48.87
C PRO A 507 1.66 26.23 48.41
N ASP A 508 0.93 25.43 47.65
CA ASP A 508 1.48 24.26 46.96
C ASP A 508 2.14 24.73 45.65
N LEU A 509 3.43 24.42 45.48
CA LEU A 509 4.20 24.77 44.29
C LEU A 509 3.65 24.11 43.02
N LYS A 510 2.89 23.00 43.15
CA LYS A 510 2.24 22.34 42.02
C LYS A 510 1.27 23.25 41.27
N LYS A 511 0.71 24.29 41.91
CA LYS A 511 -0.19 25.25 41.25
C LYS A 511 0.45 25.94 40.03
N ILE A 512 1.78 26.05 40.00
CA ILE A 512 2.53 26.68 38.89
C ILE A 512 2.37 25.88 37.59
N LEU A 513 2.01 24.60 37.68
CA LEU A 513 1.84 23.70 36.54
C LEU A 513 0.43 23.68 35.96
N GLU A 514 -0.54 24.34 36.59
CA GLU A 514 -1.94 24.33 36.15
C GLU A 514 -2.12 24.78 34.69
N PRO A 515 -1.41 25.82 34.18
CA PRO A 515 -1.49 26.19 32.77
C PRO A 515 -1.07 25.04 31.82
N GLY A 516 -0.17 24.17 32.29
CA GLY A 516 0.33 23.03 31.54
C GLY A 516 -0.77 22.01 31.22
N LEU A 517 -1.80 21.88 32.06
CA LEU A 517 -2.89 20.92 31.87
C LEU A 517 -3.62 21.14 30.54
N GLY A 518 -3.88 22.41 30.20
CA GLY A 518 -4.49 22.81 28.94
C GLY A 518 -3.51 22.80 27.76
N MET A 519 -2.21 22.91 28.01
CA MET A 519 -1.17 22.85 26.97
C MET A 519 -0.80 21.42 26.60
N ARG A 520 -0.93 20.46 27.53
CA ARG A 520 -0.39 19.11 27.39
C ARG A 520 -0.95 18.38 26.18
N VAL A 521 -0.07 17.93 25.29
CA VAL A 521 -0.45 17.27 24.04
C VAL A 521 0.62 16.29 23.55
N THR A 522 0.18 15.21 22.90
CA THR A 522 1.07 14.33 22.12
C THR A 522 1.38 15.00 20.80
N ASN A 523 2.65 15.27 20.52
CA ASN A 523 3.06 15.88 19.27
C ASN A 523 3.89 14.93 18.41
N ARG A 524 3.35 14.58 17.24
CA ARG A 524 3.97 13.66 16.28
C ARG A 524 4.57 14.37 15.07
N GLU A 525 4.49 15.71 15.02
CA GLU A 525 5.11 16.49 13.96
C GLU A 525 6.63 16.31 13.96
N LEU A 526 7.22 16.29 12.76
CA LEU A 526 8.65 16.17 12.56
C LEU A 526 9.24 17.56 12.33
N ALA A 527 10.23 17.93 13.13
CA ALA A 527 10.98 19.17 13.01
C ALA A 527 12.47 18.87 13.03
N ALA A 528 13.28 19.76 12.45
CA ALA A 528 14.73 19.61 12.45
C ALA A 528 15.24 19.39 13.87
N ARG A 529 16.14 18.41 14.04
CA ARG A 529 16.66 18.06 15.35
C ARG A 529 17.43 19.23 15.95
N GLU A 530 17.08 19.58 17.19
CA GLU A 530 17.74 20.64 17.96
C GLU A 530 18.04 20.12 19.38
N ALA A 531 19.21 20.42 19.91
CA ALA A 531 19.55 20.08 21.29
C ALA A 531 18.66 20.85 22.28
N LEU A 532 18.24 20.19 23.36
CA LEU A 532 17.52 20.87 24.44
C LEU A 532 18.54 21.47 25.43
N PRO A 533 18.23 22.62 26.06
CA PRO A 533 19.15 23.23 27.01
C PRO A 533 19.29 22.36 28.27
N GLN A 534 20.50 22.29 28.85
CA GLN A 534 20.74 21.51 30.08
C GLN A 534 19.79 21.90 31.23
N THR A 535 19.41 23.18 31.30
CA THR A 535 18.45 23.68 32.30
C THR A 535 17.09 22.98 32.22
N PHE A 536 16.67 22.56 31.03
CA PHE A 536 15.44 21.78 30.85
C PHE A 536 15.60 20.37 31.44
N TYR A 537 16.72 19.69 31.16
CA TYR A 537 16.99 18.36 31.72
C TYR A 537 17.09 18.39 33.25
N ASP A 538 17.75 19.40 33.81
CA ASP A 538 17.86 19.58 35.26
C ASP A 538 16.48 19.80 35.90
N GLN A 539 15.60 20.57 35.25
CA GLN A 539 14.22 20.79 35.69
C GLN A 539 13.42 19.49 35.71
N VAL A 540 13.41 18.69 34.63
CA VAL A 540 12.66 17.43 34.61
C VAL A 540 13.25 16.41 35.58
N GLN A 541 14.58 16.33 35.74
CA GLN A 541 15.20 15.44 36.73
C GLN A 541 14.83 15.85 38.15
N SER A 542 14.83 17.14 38.47
CA SER A 542 14.37 17.64 39.77
C SER A 542 12.89 17.34 40.01
N ALA A 543 12.05 17.40 38.97
CA ALA A 543 10.64 17.06 39.07
C ALA A 543 10.43 15.57 39.37
N VAL A 544 11.21 14.69 38.73
CA VAL A 544 11.19 13.23 38.98
C VAL A 544 11.68 12.89 40.38
N ALA A 545 12.71 13.57 40.88
CA ALA A 545 13.26 13.33 42.22
C ALA A 545 12.24 13.57 43.36
N ALA A 546 11.15 14.29 43.11
CA ALA A 546 10.06 14.46 44.06
C ALA A 546 9.21 13.19 44.27
N TYR A 547 9.39 12.16 43.44
CA TYR A 547 8.62 10.91 43.48
C TYR A 547 9.53 9.76 43.98
N PRO A 548 9.28 9.22 45.18
CA PRO A 548 10.13 8.18 45.76
C PRO A 548 10.24 6.95 44.85
N GLY A 549 11.48 6.56 44.56
CA GLY A 549 11.79 5.37 43.75
C GLY A 549 11.71 5.57 42.23
N ALA A 550 11.18 6.70 41.76
CA ALA A 550 11.15 7.02 40.34
C ALA A 550 12.55 7.34 39.80
N GLY A 551 12.82 6.91 38.57
CA GLY A 551 14.04 7.25 37.84
C GLY A 551 13.74 7.70 36.42
N LEU A 552 14.56 8.60 35.90
CA LEU A 552 14.50 9.04 34.51
C LEU A 552 15.89 8.89 33.88
N THR A 553 15.98 8.07 32.83
CA THR A 553 17.14 7.98 31.95
C THR A 553 16.85 8.79 30.69
N VAL A 554 17.75 9.71 30.34
CA VAL A 554 17.65 10.52 29.11
C VAL A 554 18.81 10.14 28.19
N ILE A 555 18.51 9.86 26.93
CA ILE A 555 19.46 9.47 25.90
C ILE A 555 19.47 10.52 24.80
N GLU A 556 20.63 11.16 24.62
CA GLU A 556 20.88 12.17 23.57
C GLU A 556 21.89 11.70 22.52
N ASP A 557 22.70 10.68 22.85
CA ASP A 557 23.74 10.16 21.96
C ASP A 557 23.16 9.58 20.67
N ASP A 558 23.63 10.05 19.52
CA ASP A 558 23.11 9.73 18.20
C ASP A 558 23.13 8.23 17.90
N ASN A 559 24.22 7.56 18.27
CA ASN A 559 24.40 6.14 18.00
C ASN A 559 23.47 5.32 18.90
N MET A 560 23.34 5.70 20.17
CA MET A 560 22.41 5.06 21.10
C MET A 560 20.95 5.30 20.69
N MET A 561 20.58 6.53 20.33
CA MET A 561 19.23 6.83 19.84
C MET A 561 18.90 6.05 18.58
N LYS A 562 19.85 5.91 17.64
CA LYS A 562 19.63 5.10 16.44
C LYS A 562 19.35 3.63 16.80
N LYS A 563 20.17 3.02 17.65
CA LYS A 563 19.99 1.61 18.07
C LYS A 563 18.67 1.40 18.82
N LEU A 564 18.35 2.29 19.77
CA LEU A 564 17.07 2.24 20.49
C LEU A 564 15.89 2.48 19.54
N GLY A 565 16.03 3.39 18.58
CA GLY A 565 15.05 3.63 17.52
C GLY A 565 14.77 2.37 16.70
N GLU A 566 15.81 1.63 16.30
CA GLU A 566 15.67 0.36 15.59
C GLU A 566 14.92 -0.70 16.43
N LEU A 567 15.17 -0.78 17.75
CA LEU A 567 14.43 -1.68 18.65
C LEU A 567 12.96 -1.30 18.76
N LEU A 568 12.67 -0.02 19.02
CA LEU A 568 11.31 0.50 19.16
C LEU A 568 10.52 0.36 17.85
N ALA A 569 11.20 0.54 16.71
CA ALA A 569 10.62 0.38 15.38
C ALA A 569 10.25 -1.08 15.10
N LYS A 570 11.11 -2.04 15.48
CA LYS A 570 10.79 -3.47 15.40
C LYS A 570 9.64 -3.84 16.33
N ALA A 571 9.59 -3.29 17.55
CA ALA A 571 8.49 -3.52 18.48
C ALA A 571 7.14 -3.04 17.89
N GLU A 572 7.11 -1.86 17.27
CA GLU A 572 5.90 -1.34 16.61
C GLU A 572 5.48 -2.20 15.41
N MET A 573 6.44 -2.64 14.59
CA MET A 573 6.16 -3.59 13.51
C MET A 573 5.52 -4.87 14.04
N LEU A 574 6.10 -5.49 15.07
CA LEU A 574 5.59 -6.72 15.68
C LEU A 574 4.18 -6.54 16.23
N ARG A 575 3.90 -5.39 16.85
CA ARG A 575 2.56 -5.03 17.33
C ARG A 575 1.56 -4.95 16.16
N ILE A 576 1.91 -4.25 15.08
CA ILE A 576 1.00 -4.03 13.93
C ILE A 576 0.70 -5.33 13.19
N ILE A 577 1.68 -6.24 13.06
CA ILE A 577 1.47 -7.54 12.37
C ILE A 577 0.89 -8.63 13.28
N HIS A 578 0.83 -8.41 14.59
CA HIS A 578 0.19 -9.33 15.53
C HIS A 578 -1.34 -9.27 15.36
N PRO A 579 -2.08 -10.39 15.23
CA PRO A 579 -3.52 -10.39 14.97
C PRO A 579 -4.33 -9.52 15.93
N ARG A 580 -4.03 -9.59 17.24
CA ARG A 580 -4.68 -8.75 18.24
C ARG A 580 -4.24 -7.28 18.14
N GLY A 581 -2.95 -7.03 17.91
CA GLY A 581 -2.43 -5.66 17.86
C GLY A 581 -2.88 -4.92 16.59
N HIS A 582 -3.03 -5.65 15.49
CA HIS A 582 -3.67 -5.20 14.27
C HIS A 582 -5.13 -4.80 14.51
N TYR A 583 -5.93 -5.71 15.08
CA TYR A 583 -7.32 -5.44 15.45
C TYR A 583 -7.44 -4.21 16.35
N ASP A 584 -6.61 -4.14 17.41
CA ASP A 584 -6.63 -3.00 18.32
C ASP A 584 -6.30 -1.69 17.59
N THR A 585 -5.26 -1.67 16.75
CA THR A 585 -4.84 -0.48 16.01
C THR A 585 -5.93 0.00 15.06
N PHE A 586 -6.44 -0.88 14.19
CA PHE A 586 -7.30 -0.46 13.08
C PHE A 586 -8.79 -0.42 13.40
N THR A 587 -9.25 -1.17 14.41
CA THR A 587 -10.65 -1.22 14.84
C THR A 587 -10.91 -0.38 16.08
N ASN A 588 -10.05 -0.46 17.09
CA ASN A 588 -10.31 0.16 18.40
C ASN A 588 -9.65 1.53 18.55
N GLU A 589 -8.44 1.72 18.02
CA GLU A 589 -7.64 2.93 18.27
C GLU A 589 -7.82 4.02 17.20
N LEU A 590 -7.74 3.69 15.92
CA LEU A 590 -7.81 4.71 14.85
C LEU A 590 -9.24 5.16 14.56
N ARG A 591 -9.39 6.45 14.23
CA ARG A 591 -10.65 7.07 13.76
C ARG A 591 -10.42 7.64 12.37
N TRP A 592 -11.16 7.16 11.39
CA TRP A 592 -10.91 7.48 9.98
C TRP A 592 -11.71 8.69 9.48
N THR A 593 -12.79 9.04 10.17
CA THR A 593 -13.67 10.15 9.78
C THR A 593 -13.89 11.14 10.92
N ALA A 594 -14.22 12.38 10.55
CA ALA A 594 -14.59 13.41 11.51
C ALA A 594 -15.89 13.06 12.27
N GLU A 595 -16.82 12.37 11.62
CA GLU A 595 -18.06 11.87 12.24
C GLU A 595 -17.73 10.88 13.36
N GLU A 596 -16.95 9.84 13.05
CA GLU A 596 -16.55 8.82 14.03
C GLU A 596 -15.79 9.44 15.21
N THR A 597 -14.89 10.39 14.93
CA THR A 597 -14.12 11.12 15.94
C THR A 597 -15.03 11.92 16.88
N ASN A 598 -16.03 12.63 16.33
CA ASN A 598 -16.93 13.47 17.11
C ASN A 598 -17.97 12.66 17.90
N GLU A 599 -18.40 11.51 17.39
CA GLU A 599 -19.35 10.63 18.06
C GLU A 599 -18.71 9.91 19.24
N LYS A 600 -17.58 9.23 19.03
CA LYS A 600 -16.94 8.41 20.07
C LYS A 600 -16.12 9.25 21.05
N ARG A 601 -15.49 10.34 20.58
CA ARG A 601 -14.64 11.26 21.37
C ARG A 601 -13.51 10.56 22.13
N ASP A 602 -13.06 9.43 21.60
CA ASP A 602 -11.92 8.63 22.02
C ASP A 602 -11.08 8.26 20.79
N GLY A 603 -10.07 7.41 20.97
CA GLY A 603 -9.24 6.99 19.84
C GLY A 603 -8.35 8.11 19.30
N LEU A 604 -7.65 7.80 18.23
CA LEU A 604 -6.75 8.67 17.50
C LEU A 604 -7.34 8.96 16.13
N ASP A 605 -7.77 10.19 15.92
CA ASP A 605 -7.99 10.71 14.57
C ASP A 605 -6.69 10.52 13.77
N VAL A 606 -6.77 9.88 12.60
CA VAL A 606 -5.62 9.57 11.75
C VAL A 606 -4.79 10.82 11.40
N TYR A 607 -5.38 12.01 11.36
CA TYR A 607 -4.67 13.26 11.13
C TYR A 607 -3.85 13.73 12.33
N THR A 608 -4.09 13.18 13.53
CA THR A 608 -3.23 13.39 14.72
C THR A 608 -1.96 12.55 14.70
N LEU A 609 -1.80 11.66 13.71
CA LEU A 609 -0.60 10.85 13.54
C LEU A 609 0.58 11.65 12.97
N GLY A 610 0.34 12.83 12.38
CA GLY A 610 1.35 13.60 11.66
C GLY A 610 1.79 12.93 10.34
N ALA A 611 0.99 11.99 9.84
CA ALA A 611 1.26 11.23 8.63
C ALA A 611 0.95 12.05 7.35
N SER A 612 1.78 11.87 6.34
CA SER A 612 1.53 12.33 4.97
C SER A 612 0.36 11.57 4.33
N ASN A 613 -0.19 12.09 3.23
CA ASN A 613 -1.26 11.41 2.48
C ASN A 613 -0.82 10.01 1.99
N SER A 614 0.45 9.84 1.62
CA SER A 614 1.02 8.54 1.25
C SER A 614 1.04 7.56 2.43
N GLU A 615 1.49 8.01 3.60
CA GLU A 615 1.50 7.20 4.81
C GLU A 615 0.08 6.83 5.28
N LEU A 616 -0.90 7.75 5.14
CA LEU A 616 -2.31 7.46 5.43
C LEU A 616 -2.92 6.43 4.46
N ALA A 617 -2.60 6.52 3.18
CA ALA A 617 -3.04 5.53 2.19
C ALA A 617 -2.42 4.15 2.46
N ALA A 618 -1.14 4.11 2.84
CA ALA A 618 -0.47 2.88 3.26
C ALA A 618 -1.09 2.28 4.52
N LEU A 619 -1.42 3.09 5.53
CA LEU A 619 -2.15 2.65 6.72
C LEU A 619 -3.54 2.09 6.36
N LYS A 620 -4.22 2.67 5.37
CA LYS A 620 -5.51 2.14 4.92
C LYS A 620 -5.38 0.76 4.28
N ILE A 621 -4.35 0.53 3.46
CA ILE A 621 -4.06 -0.83 2.95
C ILE A 621 -3.76 -1.78 4.11
N ALA A 622 -2.95 -1.33 5.07
CA ALA A 622 -2.56 -2.13 6.23
C ALA A 622 -3.76 -2.51 7.12
N SER A 623 -4.91 -1.84 7.02
CA SER A 623 -6.13 -2.22 7.76
C SER A 623 -6.76 -3.54 7.28
N ASP A 624 -6.34 -4.09 6.14
CA ASP A 624 -6.82 -5.37 5.62
C ASP A 624 -6.18 -6.55 6.37
N THR A 625 -7.01 -7.26 7.16
CA THR A 625 -6.59 -8.41 7.97
C THR A 625 -5.99 -9.55 7.14
N LYS A 626 -6.53 -9.82 5.94
CA LYS A 626 -6.01 -10.89 5.07
C LYS A 626 -4.61 -10.51 4.55
N ALA A 627 -4.42 -9.23 4.19
CA ALA A 627 -3.14 -8.75 3.70
C ALA A 627 -2.06 -8.82 4.79
N ILE A 628 -2.38 -8.42 6.02
CA ILE A 628 -1.44 -8.51 7.15
C ILE A 628 -1.15 -9.94 7.56
N THR A 629 -2.16 -10.82 7.53
CA THR A 629 -1.95 -12.27 7.78
C THR A 629 -0.98 -12.87 6.76
N PHE A 630 -1.14 -12.55 5.47
CA PHE A 630 -0.23 -13.00 4.42
C PHE A 630 1.17 -12.39 4.57
N LEU A 631 1.28 -11.08 4.84
CA LEU A 631 2.55 -10.41 5.07
C LEU A 631 3.33 -11.05 6.22
N ARG A 632 2.63 -11.40 7.30
CA ARG A 632 3.20 -12.09 8.46
C ARG A 632 3.71 -13.49 8.11
N GLN A 633 2.99 -14.26 7.29
CA GLN A 633 3.45 -15.59 6.82
C GLN A 633 4.78 -15.49 6.06
N LEU A 634 4.99 -14.38 5.34
CA LEU A 634 6.23 -14.09 4.64
C LEU A 634 7.34 -13.52 5.54
N LYS A 635 7.08 -13.34 6.85
CA LYS A 635 7.97 -12.63 7.79
C LYS A 635 8.33 -11.22 7.31
N GLY A 636 7.39 -10.54 6.64
CA GLY A 636 7.51 -9.14 6.20
C GLY A 636 7.10 -8.13 7.28
N GLY A 637 6.85 -6.89 6.88
CA GLY A 637 6.44 -5.79 7.77
C GLY A 637 7.47 -4.69 7.94
N ASN A 638 8.63 -4.76 7.27
CA ASN A 638 9.74 -3.83 7.45
C ASN A 638 9.33 -2.36 7.20
N ALA A 639 8.33 -2.13 6.35
CA ALA A 639 7.75 -0.82 6.11
C ALA A 639 7.28 -0.11 7.39
N PHE A 640 6.71 -0.86 8.34
CA PHE A 640 6.20 -0.33 9.60
C PHE A 640 7.32 0.17 10.53
N THR A 641 8.59 -0.20 10.26
CA THR A 641 9.74 0.30 11.03
C THR A 641 10.13 1.73 10.64
N ARG A 642 9.82 2.17 9.41
CA ARG A 642 10.29 3.46 8.87
C ARG A 642 9.79 4.64 9.70
N SER A 643 8.50 4.66 10.06
CA SER A 643 7.88 5.79 10.78
C SER A 643 8.56 6.04 12.13
N VAL A 644 8.77 4.98 12.92
CA VAL A 644 9.44 5.11 14.22
C VAL A 644 10.91 5.52 14.05
N ASN A 645 11.67 4.88 13.17
CA ASN A 645 13.07 5.23 12.88
C ASN A 645 13.23 6.70 12.43
N LYS A 646 12.31 7.16 11.56
CA LYS A 646 12.25 8.56 11.12
C LYS A 646 11.93 9.47 12.30
N SER A 647 10.90 9.17 13.09
CA SER A 647 10.55 10.01 14.25
C SER A 647 11.68 10.13 15.28
N VAL A 648 12.41 9.05 15.54
CA VAL A 648 13.53 9.03 16.50
C VAL A 648 14.73 9.81 15.96
N SER A 649 15.07 9.69 14.68
CA SER A 649 16.20 10.45 14.08
C SER A 649 15.98 11.97 14.07
N PHE A 650 14.72 12.43 14.11
CA PHE A 650 14.36 13.85 14.25
C PHE A 650 14.17 14.28 15.72
N SER A 651 14.37 13.40 16.70
CA SER A 651 14.16 13.71 18.11
C SER A 651 15.40 14.31 18.77
N SER A 652 15.18 15.20 19.73
CA SER A 652 16.25 15.76 20.55
C SER A 652 16.81 14.72 21.53
N ALA A 653 15.93 13.95 22.15
CA ALA A 653 16.28 12.90 23.10
C ALA A 653 15.20 11.83 23.21
N LEU A 654 15.58 10.65 23.71
CA LEU A 654 14.66 9.64 24.24
C LEU A 654 14.69 9.68 25.78
N GLY A 655 13.54 9.50 26.41
CA GLY A 655 13.39 9.39 27.85
C GLY A 655 12.77 8.06 28.24
N ILE A 656 13.29 7.45 29.31
CA ILE A 656 12.77 6.21 29.89
C ILE A 656 12.47 6.47 31.37
N VAL A 657 11.19 6.34 31.74
CA VAL A 657 10.75 6.39 33.13
C VAL A 657 10.81 4.99 33.72
N THR A 658 11.39 4.89 34.91
CA THR A 658 11.56 3.64 35.63
C THR A 658 11.01 3.73 37.06
N MET A 659 10.54 2.61 37.58
CA MET A 659 10.07 2.44 38.96
C MET A 659 10.78 1.25 39.62
N PRO A 660 10.70 1.06 40.96
CA PRO A 660 11.47 0.03 41.66
C PRO A 660 11.16 -1.42 41.25
N GLY A 661 9.95 -1.73 40.79
CA GLY A 661 9.61 -3.09 40.38
C GLY A 661 8.34 -3.20 39.54
N TYR A 662 8.05 -4.43 39.13
CA TYR A 662 6.82 -4.81 38.44
C TYR A 662 5.66 -4.92 39.44
N SER A 663 4.85 -3.86 39.55
CA SER A 663 3.64 -3.87 40.38
C SER A 663 2.60 -2.86 39.88
N GLU A 664 1.32 -3.15 40.10
CA GLU A 664 0.22 -2.22 39.77
C GLU A 664 0.43 -0.83 40.39
N MET A 665 0.94 -0.79 41.62
CA MET A 665 1.27 0.44 42.35
C MET A 665 2.40 1.25 41.71
N ASP A 666 3.41 0.58 41.20
CA ASP A 666 4.53 1.24 40.52
C ASP A 666 4.10 1.84 39.19
N PHE A 667 3.21 1.19 38.43
CA PHE A 667 2.67 1.76 37.20
C PHE A 667 1.72 2.94 37.46
N LEU A 668 0.90 2.91 38.51
CA LEU A 668 0.10 4.07 38.94
C LEU A 668 0.98 5.26 39.32
N ARG A 669 2.01 5.04 40.15
CA ARG A 669 2.93 6.10 40.54
C ARG A 669 3.77 6.60 39.36
N GLY A 670 4.22 5.68 38.51
CA GLY A 670 4.92 5.97 37.26
C GLY A 670 4.08 6.85 36.33
N GLY A 671 2.77 6.61 36.26
CA GLY A 671 1.83 7.48 35.55
C GLY A 671 1.85 8.94 36.01
N SER A 672 1.85 9.16 37.33
CA SER A 672 1.96 10.52 37.88
C SER A 672 3.30 11.18 37.54
N VAL A 673 4.39 10.41 37.51
CA VAL A 673 5.73 10.90 37.10
C VAL A 673 5.76 11.25 35.61
N VAL A 674 5.19 10.39 34.75
CA VAL A 674 5.10 10.61 33.31
C VAL A 674 4.34 11.91 33.01
N GLU A 675 3.18 12.09 33.65
CA GLU A 675 2.39 13.31 33.45
C GLU A 675 3.13 14.56 33.93
N ARG A 676 3.84 14.44 35.06
CA ARG A 676 4.70 15.52 35.54
C ARG A 676 5.74 15.92 34.52
N ILE A 677 6.50 14.98 33.97
CA ILE A 677 7.52 15.26 32.93
C ILE A 677 6.86 15.89 31.69
N TRP A 678 5.71 15.38 31.27
CA TRP A 678 5.00 15.85 30.08
C TRP A 678 4.54 17.31 30.23
N LEU A 679 3.99 17.66 31.38
CA LEU A 679 3.58 19.04 31.69
C LEU A 679 4.77 19.99 31.70
N GLU A 680 5.87 19.61 32.35
CA GLU A 680 7.11 20.39 32.38
C GLU A 680 7.68 20.57 30.96
N ALA A 681 7.64 19.52 30.12
CA ALA A 681 8.04 19.59 28.72
C ALA A 681 7.20 20.61 27.94
N ASN A 682 5.88 20.51 27.97
CA ASN A 682 5.02 21.40 27.19
C ASN A 682 5.04 22.85 27.71
N LEU A 683 5.18 23.07 29.02
CA LEU A 683 5.40 24.41 29.60
C LEU A 683 6.73 25.02 29.15
N ALA A 684 7.76 24.19 28.94
CA ALA A 684 9.05 24.62 28.39
C ALA A 684 9.05 24.74 26.85
N GLY A 685 7.91 24.54 26.18
CA GLY A 685 7.82 24.54 24.71
C GLY A 685 8.50 23.33 24.05
N VAL A 686 8.71 22.25 24.80
CA VAL A 686 9.27 20.98 24.32
C VAL A 686 8.12 20.02 24.03
N SER A 687 8.11 19.49 22.81
CA SER A 687 7.17 18.48 22.36
C SER A 687 7.48 17.11 22.95
N PHE A 688 6.44 16.34 23.23
CA PHE A 688 6.52 15.03 23.87
C PHE A 688 5.66 14.02 23.10
N GLN A 689 6.20 12.82 22.87
CA GLN A 689 5.46 11.72 22.25
C GLN A 689 5.80 10.37 22.91
N PRO A 690 4.81 9.59 23.36
CA PRO A 690 5.01 8.21 23.82
C PRO A 690 5.46 7.27 22.69
N ILE A 691 6.37 6.34 23.01
CA ILE A 691 6.81 5.20 22.18
C ILE A 691 7.03 3.98 23.10
N SER A 692 6.02 3.63 23.89
CA SER A 692 6.12 2.70 25.03
C SER A 692 5.76 1.24 24.71
N GLN A 693 5.44 0.89 23.46
CA GLN A 693 4.94 -0.44 23.10
C GLN A 693 5.85 -1.57 23.59
N LEU A 694 7.18 -1.41 23.46
CA LEU A 694 8.16 -2.41 23.88
C LEU A 694 8.05 -2.73 25.38
N VAL A 695 7.78 -1.72 26.23
CA VAL A 695 7.63 -1.92 27.68
C VAL A 695 6.49 -2.88 27.99
N PHE A 696 5.33 -2.65 27.38
CA PHE A 696 4.15 -3.47 27.62
C PHE A 696 4.25 -4.86 26.99
N MET A 697 4.93 -4.96 25.84
CA MET A 697 5.19 -6.24 25.18
C MET A 697 6.13 -7.12 26.03
N LEU A 698 7.19 -6.55 26.60
CA LEU A 698 8.09 -7.26 27.51
C LEU A 698 7.39 -7.67 28.80
N ALA A 699 6.61 -6.78 29.40
CA ALA A 699 5.80 -7.10 30.58
C ALA A 699 4.86 -8.30 30.33
N ARG A 700 4.20 -8.34 29.16
CA ARG A 700 3.36 -9.46 28.74
C ARG A 700 4.17 -10.75 28.56
N LEU A 701 5.35 -10.67 27.96
CA LEU A 701 6.22 -11.83 27.73
C LEU A 701 6.75 -12.42 29.04
N GLU A 702 7.15 -11.58 30.00
CA GLU A 702 7.81 -11.97 31.24
C GLU A 702 6.83 -12.40 32.35
N HIS A 703 5.66 -11.76 32.41
CA HIS A 703 4.70 -11.94 33.50
C HIS A 703 3.34 -12.49 33.04
N GLY A 704 3.13 -12.67 31.74
CA GLY A 704 1.99 -13.41 31.22
C GLY A 704 2.15 -14.91 31.42
N GLU A 705 1.03 -15.64 31.42
CA GLU A 705 1.08 -17.08 31.18
C GLU A 705 1.70 -17.27 29.80
N ALA A 706 2.85 -17.96 29.75
CA ALA A 706 3.65 -18.07 28.54
C ALA A 706 2.80 -18.53 27.35
N ALA A 707 2.68 -17.65 26.34
CA ALA A 707 2.12 -17.90 25.02
C ALA A 707 0.58 -18.05 24.92
N GLU A 708 -0.08 -16.95 24.59
CA GLU A 708 -1.13 -17.00 23.57
C GLU A 708 -0.52 -17.48 22.24
N GLY A 709 -0.19 -18.77 22.11
CA GLY A 709 0.05 -19.53 20.86
C GLY A 709 1.07 -19.00 19.83
N ASP A 710 1.70 -17.86 20.04
CA ASP A 710 2.45 -17.11 19.02
C ASP A 710 3.95 -17.15 19.30
N GLU A 711 4.56 -18.31 19.03
CA GLU A 711 5.98 -18.56 19.29
C GLU A 711 6.89 -17.57 18.53
N PHE A 712 6.55 -17.28 17.26
CA PHE A 712 7.30 -16.29 16.47
C PHE A 712 7.30 -14.91 17.12
N TYR A 713 6.15 -14.39 17.53
CA TYR A 713 6.07 -13.10 18.20
C TYR A 713 6.88 -13.10 19.51
N ASN A 714 6.71 -14.14 20.33
CA ASN A 714 7.38 -14.23 21.63
C ASN A 714 8.91 -14.31 21.51
N GLU A 715 9.43 -15.06 20.53
CA GLU A 715 10.87 -15.12 20.25
C GLU A 715 11.42 -13.76 19.83
N GLN A 716 10.71 -13.04 18.94
CA GLN A 716 11.15 -11.73 18.49
C GLN A 716 11.14 -10.70 19.62
N VAL A 717 10.08 -10.67 20.45
CA VAL A 717 10.00 -9.77 21.60
C VAL A 717 11.09 -10.08 22.64
N ARG A 718 11.39 -11.35 22.89
CA ARG A 718 12.49 -11.76 23.79
C ARG A 718 13.83 -11.20 23.30
N ALA A 719 14.12 -11.36 22.01
CA ALA A 719 15.34 -10.84 21.41
C ALA A 719 15.45 -9.31 21.49
N LEU A 720 14.32 -8.58 21.43
CA LEU A 720 14.30 -7.13 21.66
C LEU A 720 14.60 -6.78 23.11
N GLY A 721 14.09 -7.55 24.08
CA GLY A 721 14.39 -7.39 25.50
C GLY A 721 15.87 -7.60 25.81
N GLU A 722 16.46 -8.68 25.30
CA GLU A 722 17.90 -8.97 25.43
C GLU A 722 18.77 -7.84 24.87
N GLN A 723 18.41 -7.31 23.69
CA GLN A 723 19.12 -6.17 23.09
C GLN A 723 18.94 -4.87 23.89
N LEU A 724 17.75 -4.62 24.45
CA LEU A 724 17.52 -3.45 25.31
C LEU A 724 18.41 -3.53 26.57
N ASP A 725 18.49 -4.70 27.18
CA ASP A 725 19.33 -5.00 28.33
C ASP A 725 20.83 -4.85 28.05
N GLU A 726 21.27 -5.18 26.83
CA GLU A 726 22.65 -4.96 26.39
C GLU A 726 22.97 -3.47 26.20
N LEU A 727 22.01 -2.70 25.68
CA LEU A 727 22.18 -1.27 25.45
C LEU A 727 22.10 -0.44 26.74
N LEU A 728 21.22 -0.84 27.66
CA LEU A 728 20.95 -0.12 28.92
C LEU A 728 20.94 -1.10 30.11
N PRO A 729 22.11 -1.62 30.54
CA PRO A 729 22.20 -2.62 31.61
C PRO A 729 21.61 -2.17 32.95
N GLU A 730 21.54 -0.85 33.19
CA GLU A 730 20.93 -0.25 34.36
C GLU A 730 19.41 -0.52 34.47
N LEU A 731 18.75 -0.85 33.36
CA LEU A 731 17.34 -1.22 33.35
C LEU A 731 17.09 -2.61 33.96
N ARG A 732 18.10 -3.46 34.11
CA ARG A 732 17.93 -4.79 34.73
C ARG A 732 17.54 -4.76 36.21
N GLN A 733 17.76 -3.64 36.88
CA GLN A 733 17.50 -3.47 38.32
C GLN A 733 16.27 -2.60 38.61
N LYS A 734 15.57 -2.14 37.58
CA LYS A 734 14.40 -1.28 37.69
C LYS A 734 13.35 -1.73 36.68
N GLN A 735 12.09 -1.36 36.89
CA GLN A 735 11.04 -1.63 35.92
C GLN A 735 10.87 -0.41 35.01
N PRO A 736 11.15 -0.50 33.70
CA PRO A 736 10.67 0.50 32.74
C PRO A 736 9.14 0.53 32.77
N VAL A 737 8.57 1.74 32.86
CA VAL A 737 7.11 1.94 32.85
C VAL A 737 6.65 2.77 31.64
N PHE A 738 7.55 3.57 31.06
CA PHE A 738 7.22 4.44 29.93
C PHE A 738 8.45 4.86 29.14
N ILE A 739 8.32 4.93 27.81
CA ILE A 739 9.34 5.44 26.90
C ILE A 739 8.72 6.57 26.07
N PHE A 740 9.45 7.65 25.90
CA PHE A 740 8.99 8.80 25.13
C PHE A 740 10.13 9.45 24.35
N ARG A 741 9.78 10.20 23.31
CA ARG A 741 10.69 11.09 22.60
C ARG A 741 10.40 12.54 22.94
N LEU A 742 11.44 13.36 22.95
CA LEU A 742 11.37 14.80 23.10
C LEU A 742 11.86 15.48 21.81
N SER A 743 11.24 16.59 21.43
CA SER A 743 11.66 17.39 20.28
C SER A 743 11.25 18.86 20.42
N LYS A 744 11.85 19.75 19.64
CA LYS A 744 11.34 21.11 19.42
C LYS A 744 10.48 21.18 18.16
N ALA A 745 9.34 20.49 18.20
CA ALA A 745 8.28 20.70 17.21
C ALA A 745 7.33 21.79 17.73
N GLY A 746 6.82 22.64 16.82
CA GLY A 746 5.81 23.66 17.15
C GLY A 746 4.47 23.05 17.57
N GLU A 747 3.42 23.87 17.72
CA GLU A 747 2.10 23.37 18.12
C GLU A 747 1.55 22.31 17.14
N PRO A 748 0.94 21.21 17.63
CA PRO A 748 0.32 20.23 16.76
C PRO A 748 -0.92 20.83 16.07
N LYS A 749 -1.15 20.42 14.82
CA LYS A 749 -2.30 20.91 14.02
C LYS A 749 -3.65 20.53 14.60
N MET A 750 -3.72 19.37 15.24
CA MET A 750 -4.95 18.73 15.71
C MET A 750 -4.74 18.17 17.11
N ARG A 751 -5.80 18.18 17.93
CA ARG A 751 -5.82 17.61 19.28
C ARG A 751 -6.86 16.51 19.35
N SER A 752 -6.52 15.40 19.99
CA SER A 752 -7.49 14.33 20.25
C SER A 752 -8.63 14.84 21.15
N LEU A 753 -9.85 14.43 20.84
CA LEU A 753 -11.01 14.75 21.66
C LEU A 753 -10.99 13.97 22.99
N ARG A 754 -11.84 14.42 23.92
CA ARG A 754 -12.11 13.76 25.20
C ARG A 754 -13.60 13.47 25.33
N ARG A 755 -13.93 12.35 25.96
CA ARG A 755 -15.30 11.98 26.32
C ARG A 755 -15.94 13.08 27.16
N SER A 756 -17.26 13.16 27.12
CA SER A 756 -18.00 14.21 27.84
C SER A 756 -17.91 13.99 29.36
N LEU A 757 -18.01 15.08 30.13
CA LEU A 757 -18.08 14.96 31.59
C LEU A 757 -19.26 14.06 32.00
N GLN A 758 -20.41 14.20 31.33
CA GLN A 758 -21.61 13.41 31.64
C GLN A 758 -21.42 11.89 31.46
N SER A 759 -20.60 11.47 30.49
CA SER A 759 -20.32 10.05 30.26
C SER A 759 -19.31 9.45 31.24
N SER A 760 -18.54 10.28 31.94
CA SER A 760 -17.41 9.81 32.75
C SER A 760 -17.50 10.22 34.22
N PHE A 761 -18.47 11.03 34.62
CA PHE A 761 -18.57 11.58 35.98
C PHE A 761 -19.98 11.46 36.56
N ILE A 762 -20.05 10.95 37.79
CA ILE A 762 -21.27 10.87 38.61
C ILE A 762 -21.08 11.74 39.85
N TYR A 763 -21.98 12.72 40.03
CA TYR A 763 -22.08 13.51 41.25
C TYR A 763 -23.18 12.92 42.14
N HIS A 764 -22.82 12.42 43.33
CA HIS A 764 -23.68 11.70 44.26
C HIS A 764 -23.37 12.10 45.71
N VAL A 765 -23.61 13.37 46.03
CA VAL A 765 -23.39 13.97 47.37
C VAL A 765 -24.67 14.00 48.18
#